data_AF-A0A2D5UH03-F1
#
_entry.id   AF-A0A2D5UH03-F1
#
_cell.length_a   1.000
_cell.length_b   1.000
_cell.length_c   1.000
_cell.angle_alpha   90.00
_cell.angle_beta   90.00
_cell.angle_gamma   90.00
#
_symmetry.space_group_name_H-M   'P 1'
#
loop_
_entity.id
_entity.type
_entity.pdbx_description
1 polymer ?
#
loop_
_entity_poly.entity_id
_entity_poly.type
_entity_poly.pdbx_seq_one_letter_code
_entity_poly.pdbx_strand_id
1 'polypeptide(L)'
;MRNTVFHFDKKVICDAEKLTETGNLFIAANDSAEFFTGGKLRTNLEAHSGKYSVLTTPKKSPYALKYIIKCNIPDKYINVSIWRKSKDGNGVLVITGNNNEILYYASKTPVEISDDGWEKLEVDVYTPPDFEGDTLKIYVWNNSAYDVFFDDLVIEPKPNKQYPDYNYFEGLEIVLDSSDYLKIIEKRKRAFEKGILQTSDNDWVKSIIVDNDKARKARVRLKGDWLDHLWGDKWSYRVKMRKKNTFNQLRTFSLQTPASRNFLMEWLTHRLYRENDNLTTRYGFIPLKFNNEPRGIYVWEEHFTKQLPEWNNRREGPIVKFSEDPFWQIQLININAKKWPAFPYYQAATIEPFGKTRTVENPVLFKQFLNAQKLMNQYKYQQKTPSEIFDLDRIASYYAMLELTHARHGMVWHNQRMYYNPVLCKLEPIAFDGYTDHDEPNLTIDDNMAYRAFTHKEPLIVQDHLILNLFADTLFLNSYLHYLVKYSNPEFIRTFMKSSEPKVLYYDSLLRLEFPYYHYNDSLLINSAKAIRDYIPELKEIINDSLGDGKFDFKVVHEVFSDSSVYENTPEFFVNVYTESKNDDTSSLSIYNYFPRELVFLGTGEVNKLITDYFIDTPTLSAFSSGMTGQILNIKADTSANYMFFMIRGLMDTYSVPIMPWPFPKGITPQQELWEKIDLNNEFFEKISGNNIYVKSGMITIDEPIIIPGGYTVNFSAGTRINLVDSAMIISYSAIHMKGTKDDPVVITSSDFSGNGFTILQADGMSIIENAIFENLYALNYHSWKLTGALTFYESDVTIINTKFYRNQCEDALNIIRSDFILSNSSFNNIYSDAFDADFSTGIVENNFYTNISNDAMDFSGSEITIIDSEVYGAKDKGISGGENSKLTIINTSILNSNIGVASKDLSIIEMIDSKVIACNYGLVLLQKKPEYGPSIMILKNTFMLDLKVEMLIEDNCKVNVNDSTIYGKEKDLGEIFY
;
A
#
# COMPACT_ATOMS: atom_id res chain seq x y z
N MET A 1 -5.97 55.90 -5.27
CA MET A 1 -4.72 55.11 -5.23
C MET A 1 -4.09 55.22 -6.60
N ARG A 2 -2.88 55.79 -6.72
CA ARG A 2 -2.11 55.67 -7.98
C ARG A 2 -1.65 54.21 -8.06
N ASN A 3 -1.97 53.55 -9.17
CA ASN A 3 -1.42 52.23 -9.51
C ASN A 3 0.08 52.40 -9.80
N THR A 4 0.92 52.36 -8.76
CA THR A 4 2.36 52.16 -8.93
C THR A 4 2.57 50.73 -9.37
N VAL A 5 3.05 50.55 -10.60
CA VAL A 5 3.46 49.25 -11.13
C VAL A 5 4.80 48.94 -10.50
N PHE A 6 4.82 48.00 -9.55
CA PHE A 6 6.06 47.50 -8.97
C PHE A 6 6.92 46.81 -10.04
N HIS A 7 8.22 47.07 -10.03
CA HIS A 7 9.18 46.28 -10.80
C HIS A 7 9.58 45.06 -9.97
N PHE A 8 9.09 43.88 -10.36
CA PHE A 8 9.17 42.60 -9.64
C PHE A 8 10.58 42.12 -9.23
N ASP A 9 11.64 42.82 -9.63
CA ASP A 9 13.03 42.40 -9.44
C ASP A 9 13.79 43.18 -8.35
N LYS A 10 13.10 44.03 -7.58
CA LYS A 10 13.73 44.85 -6.53
C LYS A 10 13.39 44.36 -5.13
N LYS A 11 14.37 44.39 -4.24
CA LYS A 11 14.16 44.28 -2.79
C LYS A 11 13.45 45.53 -2.27
N VAL A 12 12.46 45.39 -1.40
CA VAL A 12 11.77 46.52 -0.74
C VAL A 12 11.76 46.31 0.76
N ILE A 13 12.06 47.36 1.52
CA ILE A 13 12.20 47.33 2.98
C ILE A 13 11.32 48.41 3.60
N CYS A 14 10.53 48.06 4.61
CA CYS A 14 9.82 49.02 5.47
C CYS A 14 10.31 48.89 6.91
N ASP A 15 11.16 49.83 7.33
CA ASP A 15 11.71 50.01 8.69
C ASP A 15 10.86 50.96 9.55
N ALA A 16 9.66 51.33 9.09
CA ALA A 16 8.73 52.26 9.73
C ALA A 16 9.25 53.71 9.98
N GLU A 17 10.48 54.05 9.57
CA GLU A 17 11.11 55.34 9.91
C GLU A 17 10.54 56.51 9.10
N LYS A 18 10.19 56.27 7.83
CA LYS A 18 9.78 57.32 6.89
C LYS A 18 8.29 57.24 6.58
N LEU A 19 7.62 58.39 6.63
CA LEU A 19 6.21 58.54 6.25
C LEU A 19 6.07 59.50 5.06
N THR A 20 5.01 59.31 4.29
CA THR A 20 4.52 60.32 3.33
C THR A 20 4.13 61.62 4.06
N GLU A 21 4.09 62.75 3.34
CA GLU A 21 3.72 64.06 3.92
C GLU A 21 2.36 64.04 4.64
N THR A 22 1.42 63.21 4.17
CA THR A 22 0.10 63.05 4.78
C THR A 22 0.08 62.15 6.03
N GLY A 23 1.20 61.47 6.34
CA GLY A 23 1.33 60.51 7.43
C GLY A 23 0.58 59.18 7.24
N ASN A 24 -0.09 58.98 6.10
CA ASN A 24 -0.98 57.83 5.91
C ASN A 24 -0.26 56.54 5.50
N LEU A 25 0.88 56.66 4.80
CA LEU A 25 1.67 55.55 4.25
C LEU A 25 3.11 55.65 4.73
N PHE A 26 3.74 54.49 4.95
CA PHE A 26 5.19 54.36 5.10
C PHE A 26 5.86 54.42 3.72
N ILE A 27 7.06 55.00 3.67
CA ILE A 27 7.93 55.02 2.49
C ILE A 27 8.99 53.95 2.69
N ALA A 28 9.28 53.15 1.66
CA ALA A 28 10.33 52.14 1.77
C ALA A 28 11.69 52.79 2.11
N ALA A 29 12.46 52.14 2.98
CA ALA A 29 13.76 52.60 3.43
C ALA A 29 14.74 52.76 2.27
N ASN A 30 14.64 51.87 1.28
CA ASN A 30 15.57 51.70 0.17
C ASN A 30 15.04 52.14 -1.21
N ASP A 31 13.76 52.52 -1.33
CA ASP A 31 13.19 53.08 -2.57
C ASP A 31 12.04 54.06 -2.26
N SER A 32 12.26 55.36 -2.50
CA SER A 32 11.25 56.39 -2.21
C SER A 32 9.99 56.32 -3.08
N ALA A 33 9.99 55.50 -4.14
CA ALA A 33 8.83 55.27 -5.00
C ALA A 33 7.87 54.20 -4.46
N GLU A 34 8.27 53.47 -3.41
CA GLU A 34 7.53 52.34 -2.85
C GLU A 34 6.86 52.70 -1.52
N PHE A 35 5.61 52.25 -1.34
CA PHE A 35 4.76 52.64 -0.22
C PHE A 35 4.05 51.46 0.44
N PHE A 36 3.92 51.53 1.77
CA PHE A 36 3.20 50.55 2.58
C PHE A 36 2.06 51.22 3.34
N THR A 37 0.94 50.52 3.51
CA THR A 37 -0.18 51.04 4.32
C THR A 37 0.13 50.98 5.82
N GLY A 38 -0.65 51.71 6.62
CA GLY A 38 -0.57 51.65 8.08
C GLY A 38 0.26 52.75 8.73
N GLY A 39 0.62 53.82 8.01
CA GLY A 39 1.45 54.92 8.56
C GLY A 39 0.91 55.55 9.85
N LYS A 40 -0.43 55.59 10.02
CA LYS A 40 -1.10 56.04 11.25
C LYS A 40 -0.91 55.12 12.47
N LEU A 41 -0.40 53.92 12.25
CA LEU A 41 -0.12 52.91 13.29
C LEU A 41 1.34 52.96 13.75
N ARG A 42 2.14 53.90 13.23
CA ARG A 42 3.52 54.10 13.66
C ARG A 42 3.58 54.47 15.14
N THR A 43 4.50 53.84 15.87
CA THR A 43 4.74 54.08 17.29
C THR A 43 6.24 54.15 17.56
N ASN A 44 6.63 54.76 18.67
CA ASN A 44 7.99 54.74 19.21
C ASN A 44 8.05 54.10 20.61
N LEU A 45 7.00 53.38 21.01
CA LEU A 45 6.93 52.70 22.30
C LEU A 45 7.92 51.53 22.40
N GLU A 46 8.17 50.88 21.27
CA GLU A 46 9.04 49.72 21.09
C GLU A 46 9.45 49.71 19.62
N ALA A 47 10.69 49.33 19.30
CA ALA A 47 11.19 49.20 17.93
C ALA A 47 12.28 48.12 17.89
N HIS A 48 12.34 47.35 16.81
CA HIS A 48 13.40 46.35 16.62
C HIS A 48 14.65 47.04 16.07
N SER A 49 14.46 47.88 15.05
CA SER A 49 15.51 48.73 14.51
C SER A 49 15.07 50.20 14.50
N GLY A 50 16.03 51.13 14.42
CA GLY A 50 15.71 52.55 14.36
C GLY A 50 15.03 53.10 15.62
N LYS A 51 13.96 53.88 15.43
CA LYS A 51 13.21 54.59 16.47
C LYS A 51 11.72 54.28 16.46
N TYR A 52 11.20 53.73 15.37
CA TYR A 52 9.78 53.54 15.15
C TYR A 52 9.47 52.11 14.69
N SER A 53 8.30 51.62 15.09
CA SER A 53 7.72 50.38 14.58
C SER A 53 6.22 50.57 14.32
N VAL A 54 5.51 49.48 14.04
CA VAL A 54 4.06 49.47 13.83
C VAL A 54 3.34 48.78 14.98
N LEU A 55 2.40 49.47 15.62
CA LEU A 55 1.53 48.90 16.65
C LEU A 55 0.17 48.51 16.07
N THR A 56 -0.15 47.22 16.11
CA THR A 56 -1.44 46.69 15.69
C THR A 56 -2.29 46.31 16.90
N THR A 57 -3.60 46.51 16.80
CA THR A 57 -4.56 46.22 17.89
C THR A 57 -5.67 45.29 17.37
N PRO A 58 -6.04 44.21 18.08
CA PRO A 58 -6.88 43.14 17.51
C PRO A 58 -8.25 43.59 16.99
N LYS A 59 -8.88 44.58 17.66
CA LYS A 59 -10.26 45.01 17.35
C LYS A 59 -10.37 46.26 16.48
N LYS A 60 -9.35 47.13 16.48
CA LYS A 60 -9.42 48.45 15.85
C LYS A 60 -8.55 48.53 14.60
N SER A 61 -7.34 48.00 14.68
CA SER A 61 -6.36 48.04 13.60
C SER A 61 -5.57 46.73 13.53
N PRO A 62 -6.22 45.61 13.16
CA PRO A 62 -5.57 44.29 13.17
C PRO A 62 -4.62 44.08 11.99
N TYR A 63 -4.64 44.93 10.97
CA TYR A 63 -3.80 44.78 9.78
C TYR A 63 -2.91 46.00 9.58
N ALA A 64 -1.66 45.77 9.17
CA ALA A 64 -0.73 46.84 8.82
C ALA A 64 0.28 46.40 7.74
N LEU A 65 1.14 47.35 7.33
CA LEU A 65 2.24 47.13 6.40
C LEU A 65 1.81 46.48 5.06
N LYS A 66 0.56 46.69 4.64
CA LYS A 66 0.08 46.09 3.39
C LYS A 66 0.85 46.66 2.20
N TYR A 67 1.39 45.74 1.40
CA TYR A 67 2.07 45.94 0.14
C TYR A 67 1.39 45.13 -0.96
N ILE A 68 1.26 45.70 -2.16
CA ILE A 68 0.59 45.06 -3.30
C ILE A 68 1.56 44.99 -4.47
N ILE A 69 1.79 43.77 -4.96
CA ILE A 69 2.66 43.49 -6.10
C ILE A 69 1.80 43.03 -7.27
N LYS A 70 1.95 43.66 -8.43
CA LYS A 70 1.35 43.14 -9.67
C LYS A 70 2.30 42.12 -10.28
N CYS A 71 1.88 40.86 -10.34
CA CYS A 71 2.68 39.77 -10.90
C CYS A 71 2.45 39.69 -12.40
N ASN A 72 3.52 39.83 -13.18
CA ASN A 72 3.47 39.63 -14.64
C ASN A 72 4.36 38.45 -15.08
N ILE A 73 4.96 37.73 -14.13
CA ILE A 73 5.88 36.63 -14.39
C ILE A 73 5.45 35.47 -13.47
N PRO A 74 5.01 34.33 -14.03
CA PRO A 74 4.70 33.14 -13.25
C PRO A 74 5.92 32.54 -12.54
N ASP A 75 5.69 31.69 -11.53
CA ASP A 75 6.75 30.95 -10.81
C ASP A 75 7.89 31.80 -10.23
N LYS A 76 7.65 33.07 -9.90
CA LYS A 76 8.67 33.87 -9.22
C LYS A 76 8.76 33.47 -7.75
N TYR A 77 10.00 33.22 -7.32
CA TYR A 77 10.36 33.00 -5.92
C TYR A 77 10.55 34.32 -5.17
N ILE A 78 9.89 34.44 -4.02
CA ILE A 78 9.93 35.62 -3.16
C ILE A 78 10.16 35.17 -1.73
N ASN A 79 11.13 35.79 -1.07
CA ASN A 79 11.34 35.67 0.37
C ASN A 79 10.77 36.91 1.05
N VAL A 80 9.99 36.72 2.10
CA VAL A 80 9.40 37.82 2.88
C VAL A 80 9.68 37.60 4.36
N SER A 81 10.19 38.62 5.04
CA SER A 81 10.43 38.55 6.49
C SER A 81 9.94 39.79 7.23
N ILE A 82 9.56 39.63 8.49
CA ILE A 82 9.15 40.71 9.39
C ILE A 82 9.58 40.35 10.81
N TRP A 83 10.00 41.34 11.61
CA TRP A 83 10.16 41.16 13.05
C TRP A 83 8.86 41.48 13.76
N ARG A 84 8.44 40.63 14.69
CA ARG A 84 7.30 40.87 15.57
C ARG A 84 7.73 40.84 17.03
N LYS A 85 7.04 41.61 17.88
CA LYS A 85 7.08 41.45 19.33
C LYS A 85 5.67 41.22 19.82
N SER A 86 5.42 40.04 20.37
CA SER A 86 4.09 39.60 20.81
C SER A 86 4.17 38.99 22.20
N LYS A 87 3.07 39.02 22.95
CA LYS A 87 3.01 38.47 24.31
C LYS A 87 2.73 36.95 24.32
N ASP A 88 2.05 36.47 23.30
CA ASP A 88 1.48 35.11 23.22
C ASP A 88 1.95 34.35 21.95
N GLY A 89 2.95 34.86 21.24
CA GLY A 89 3.43 34.26 19.99
C GLY A 89 2.46 34.42 18.82
N ASN A 90 1.42 35.25 18.94
CA ASN A 90 0.47 35.54 17.88
C ASN A 90 0.84 36.83 17.12
N GLY A 91 0.21 37.04 15.97
CA GLY A 91 0.60 38.05 15.00
C GLY A 91 1.36 37.41 13.84
N VAL A 92 0.80 37.45 12.65
CA VAL A 92 1.25 36.63 11.52
C VAL A 92 1.66 37.45 10.31
N LEU A 93 2.67 36.96 9.58
CA LEU A 93 3.01 37.45 8.24
C LEU A 93 2.11 36.75 7.22
N VAL A 94 1.35 37.52 6.45
CA VAL A 94 0.41 37.00 5.45
C VAL A 94 0.87 37.35 4.04
N ILE A 95 0.85 36.35 3.16
CA ILE A 95 1.03 36.49 1.73
C ILE A 95 -0.16 35.85 1.03
N THR A 96 -0.87 36.59 0.18
CA THR A 96 -2.05 36.05 -0.50
C THR A 96 -2.26 36.63 -1.90
N GLY A 97 -2.82 35.83 -2.80
CA GLY A 97 -3.27 36.27 -4.12
C GLY A 97 -4.60 37.01 -4.10
N ASN A 98 -5.19 37.24 -5.28
CA ASN A 98 -6.59 37.65 -5.34
C ASN A 98 -7.53 36.48 -5.03
N ASN A 99 -7.20 35.28 -5.51
CA ASN A 99 -7.82 34.05 -5.07
C ASN A 99 -7.03 33.44 -3.90
N ASN A 100 -7.54 33.61 -2.67
CA ASN A 100 -6.93 33.07 -1.47
C ASN A 100 -7.03 31.55 -1.36
N GLU A 101 -7.90 30.89 -2.13
CA GLU A 101 -7.99 29.42 -2.20
C GLU A 101 -6.81 28.82 -2.98
N ILE A 102 -6.20 29.59 -3.89
CA ILE A 102 -5.02 29.18 -4.66
C ILE A 102 -3.75 29.61 -3.93
N LEU A 103 -3.69 30.85 -3.44
CA LEU A 103 -2.48 31.39 -2.80
C LEU A 103 -2.81 32.09 -1.49
N TYR A 104 -2.53 31.41 -0.38
CA TYR A 104 -2.59 31.97 0.96
C TYR A 104 -1.56 31.30 1.87
N TYR A 105 -0.60 32.08 2.34
CA TYR A 105 0.38 31.69 3.35
C TYR A 105 0.25 32.62 4.55
N ALA A 106 0.26 32.04 5.76
CA ALA A 106 0.30 32.78 7.01
C ALA A 106 1.34 32.13 7.94
N SER A 107 2.44 32.83 8.21
CA SER A 107 3.47 32.33 9.13
C SER A 107 3.34 32.97 10.51
N LYS A 108 3.41 32.11 11.53
CA LYS A 108 3.40 32.48 12.96
C LYS A 108 4.62 31.96 13.72
N THR A 109 5.46 31.14 13.09
CA THR A 109 6.57 30.46 13.75
C THR A 109 7.85 31.27 13.49
N PRO A 110 8.57 31.70 14.54
CA PRO A 110 9.79 32.45 14.36
C PRO A 110 10.91 31.58 13.79
N VAL A 111 11.67 32.16 12.84
CA VAL A 111 12.91 31.60 12.30
C VAL A 111 14.15 32.04 13.09
N GLU A 112 14.01 33.11 13.87
CA GLU A 112 15.04 33.72 14.70
C GLU A 112 14.36 34.45 15.87
N ILE A 113 14.97 34.43 17.04
CA ILE A 113 14.50 35.18 18.23
C ILE A 113 15.70 35.95 18.77
N SER A 114 15.54 37.26 18.96
CA SER A 114 16.57 38.13 19.54
C SER A 114 16.54 38.09 21.07
N ASP A 115 17.65 38.48 21.71
CA ASP A 115 17.79 38.49 23.17
C ASP A 115 16.76 39.38 23.89
N ASP A 116 16.23 40.40 23.21
CA ASP A 116 15.22 41.33 23.72
C ASP A 116 13.77 40.92 23.39
N GLY A 117 13.59 39.71 22.87
CA GLY A 117 12.30 39.04 22.68
C GLY A 117 11.56 39.41 21.39
N TRP A 118 12.25 40.00 20.40
CA TRP A 118 11.71 40.10 19.05
C TRP A 118 11.86 38.77 18.31
N GLU A 119 10.89 38.48 17.46
CA GLU A 119 10.71 37.22 16.75
C GLU A 119 10.68 37.50 15.25
N LYS A 120 11.65 36.99 14.49
CA LYS A 120 11.65 37.12 13.03
C LYS A 120 10.75 36.06 12.44
N LEU A 121 9.72 36.46 11.72
CA LEU A 121 8.93 35.59 10.86
C LEU A 121 9.48 35.65 9.44
N GLU A 122 9.55 34.50 8.77
CA GLU A 122 10.01 34.42 7.37
C GLU A 122 9.15 33.43 6.58
N VAL A 123 8.84 33.78 5.33
CA VAL A 123 8.06 32.97 4.39
C VAL A 123 8.72 32.99 3.03
N ASP A 124 8.93 31.80 2.51
CA ASP A 124 9.33 31.54 1.13
C ASP A 124 8.11 31.15 0.31
N VAL A 125 7.87 31.85 -0.80
CA VAL A 125 6.69 31.63 -1.64
C VAL A 125 7.05 31.67 -3.12
N TYR A 126 6.38 30.82 -3.88
CA TYR A 126 6.33 30.91 -5.33
C TYR A 126 4.98 31.48 -5.78
N THR A 127 4.98 32.39 -6.75
CA THR A 127 3.73 32.74 -7.44
C THR A 127 3.26 31.57 -8.30
N PRO A 128 1.94 31.31 -8.44
CA PRO A 128 1.40 30.27 -9.32
C PRO A 128 1.90 30.34 -10.79
N PRO A 129 1.87 29.23 -11.54
CA PRO A 129 2.21 29.21 -12.97
C PRO A 129 1.19 29.92 -13.88
N ASP A 130 -0.02 30.16 -13.39
CA ASP A 130 -1.11 30.83 -14.08
C ASP A 130 -1.31 32.30 -13.62
N PHE A 131 -0.38 32.83 -12.82
CA PHE A 131 -0.50 34.13 -12.15
C PHE A 131 -0.25 35.37 -13.03
N GLU A 132 -0.45 35.25 -14.35
CA GLU A 132 -0.20 36.33 -15.31
C GLU A 132 -1.25 37.44 -15.19
N GLY A 133 -0.84 38.61 -14.66
CA GLY A 133 -1.71 39.77 -14.50
C GLY A 133 -2.44 39.85 -13.16
N ASP A 134 -2.22 38.89 -12.25
CA ASP A 134 -2.80 38.87 -10.90
C ASP A 134 -1.99 39.73 -9.90
N THR A 135 -2.49 39.90 -8.67
CA THR A 135 -1.83 40.68 -7.61
C THR A 135 -1.54 39.86 -6.37
N LEU A 136 -0.31 39.95 -5.89
CA LEU A 136 0.13 39.46 -4.59
C LEU A 136 -0.04 40.54 -3.54
N LYS A 137 -0.61 40.20 -2.38
CA LYS A 137 -0.77 41.08 -1.23
C LYS A 137 0.06 40.52 -0.08
N ILE A 138 0.92 41.36 0.48
CA ILE A 138 1.75 41.03 1.63
C ILE A 138 1.35 41.97 2.76
N TYR A 139 1.07 41.47 3.95
CA TYR A 139 0.71 42.29 5.11
C TYR A 139 0.92 41.53 6.42
N VAL A 140 0.86 42.25 7.54
CA VAL A 140 0.84 41.64 8.87
C VAL A 140 -0.57 41.63 9.43
N TRP A 141 -0.93 40.57 10.15
CA TRP A 141 -2.22 40.41 10.80
C TRP A 141 -2.05 40.09 12.28
N ASN A 142 -2.58 40.96 13.14
CA ASN A 142 -2.76 40.69 14.56
C ASN A 142 -4.01 39.83 14.80
N ASN A 143 -3.77 38.54 14.99
CA ASN A 143 -4.74 37.55 15.45
C ASN A 143 -4.61 37.24 16.96
N SER A 144 -3.85 38.06 17.70
CA SER A 144 -3.64 37.94 19.15
C SER A 144 -4.82 38.50 19.94
N ALA A 145 -4.88 38.18 21.24
CA ALA A 145 -5.70 38.92 22.20
C ALA A 145 -5.05 40.23 22.67
N TYR A 146 -3.76 40.44 22.34
CA TYR A 146 -2.93 41.55 22.77
C TYR A 146 -2.49 42.44 21.60
N ASP A 147 -1.94 43.61 21.93
CA ASP A 147 -1.29 44.45 20.94
C ASP A 147 0.02 43.80 20.48
N VAL A 148 0.34 43.94 19.19
CA VAL A 148 1.53 43.32 18.57
C VAL A 148 2.31 44.40 17.84
N PHE A 149 3.62 44.44 18.10
CA PHE A 149 4.55 45.31 17.38
C PHE A 149 5.11 44.55 16.17
N PHE A 150 5.19 45.23 15.03
CA PHE A 150 5.82 44.73 13.82
C PHE A 150 6.83 45.74 13.31
N ASP A 151 7.96 45.25 12.83
CA ASP A 151 9.04 46.09 12.34
C ASP A 151 9.87 45.38 11.25
N ASP A 152 10.61 46.17 10.47
CA ASP A 152 11.54 45.68 9.45
C ASP A 152 10.94 44.68 8.44
N LEU A 153 9.85 45.06 7.75
CA LEU A 153 9.29 44.22 6.68
C LEU A 153 10.23 44.23 5.49
N VAL A 154 10.74 43.06 5.10
CA VAL A 154 11.57 42.86 3.94
C VAL A 154 10.84 42.00 2.93
N ILE A 155 10.77 42.46 1.68
CA ILE A 155 10.24 41.70 0.55
C ILE A 155 11.38 41.59 -0.47
N GLU A 156 11.86 40.39 -0.72
CA GLU A 156 13.02 40.11 -1.55
C GLU A 156 12.70 39.07 -2.63
N PRO A 157 12.41 39.51 -3.87
CA PRO A 157 12.38 38.63 -5.02
C PRO A 157 13.76 38.00 -5.24
N LYS A 158 13.81 36.69 -5.39
CA LYS A 158 15.05 35.92 -5.64
C LYS A 158 14.95 35.22 -7.00
N PRO A 159 16.07 34.92 -7.67
CA PRO A 159 16.05 34.25 -8.97
C PRO A 159 15.48 32.83 -8.88
N ASN A 160 15.81 32.09 -7.82
CA ASN A 160 15.38 30.72 -7.56
C ASN A 160 15.55 30.36 -6.08
N LYS A 161 14.86 29.31 -5.62
CA LYS A 161 15.16 28.69 -4.32
C LYS A 161 16.53 28.02 -4.40
N GLN A 162 17.34 28.24 -3.36
CA GLN A 162 18.61 27.57 -3.20
C GLN A 162 18.39 26.30 -2.37
N TYR A 163 18.72 25.14 -2.93
CA TYR A 163 18.68 23.88 -2.21
C TYR A 163 20.05 23.57 -1.60
N PRO A 164 20.10 22.84 -0.46
CA PRO A 164 21.36 22.39 0.11
C PRO A 164 22.16 21.54 -0.86
N ASP A 165 23.48 21.56 -0.73
CA ASP A 165 24.36 20.68 -1.48
C ASP A 165 24.33 19.26 -0.89
N TYR A 166 23.73 18.34 -1.63
CA TYR A 166 23.66 16.92 -1.29
C TYR A 166 24.68 16.05 -2.03
N ASN A 167 25.70 16.62 -2.69
CA ASN A 167 26.65 15.87 -3.52
C ASN A 167 27.45 14.79 -2.76
N TYR A 168 27.48 14.81 -1.43
CA TYR A 168 28.10 13.77 -0.59
C TYR A 168 27.18 12.58 -0.30
N PHE A 169 25.92 12.62 -0.75
CA PHE A 169 24.92 11.58 -0.53
C PHE A 169 24.53 10.91 -1.86
N GLU A 170 24.16 9.63 -1.79
CA GLU A 170 23.53 8.95 -2.93
C GLU A 170 22.24 9.67 -3.32
N GLY A 171 22.09 10.02 -4.59
CA GLY A 171 20.96 10.79 -5.11
C GLY A 171 20.39 10.19 -6.38
N LEU A 172 19.23 10.71 -6.77
CA LEU A 172 18.52 10.35 -7.98
C LEU A 172 18.47 11.56 -8.93
N GLU A 173 18.60 11.34 -10.23
CA GLU A 173 18.34 12.37 -11.24
C GLU A 173 17.21 11.94 -12.17
N ILE A 174 16.27 12.84 -12.43
CA ILE A 174 15.30 12.72 -13.52
C ILE A 174 15.79 13.58 -14.68
N VAL A 175 16.00 12.96 -15.84
CA VAL A 175 16.34 13.64 -17.08
C VAL A 175 15.19 13.51 -18.08
N LEU A 176 14.70 14.66 -18.56
CA LEU A 176 13.68 14.80 -19.59
C LEU A 176 14.23 15.57 -20.79
N ASP A 177 13.83 15.17 -22.00
CA ASP A 177 14.01 16.03 -23.17
C ASP A 177 13.06 17.25 -23.11
N SER A 178 13.36 18.28 -23.89
CA SER A 178 12.58 19.53 -23.88
C SER A 178 11.11 19.33 -24.25
N SER A 179 10.80 18.38 -25.14
CA SER A 179 9.43 18.15 -25.61
C SER A 179 8.57 17.49 -24.53
N ASP A 180 9.14 16.54 -23.80
CA ASP A 180 8.48 15.85 -22.70
C ASP A 180 8.41 16.74 -21.45
N TYR A 181 9.41 17.59 -21.20
CA TYR A 181 9.36 18.62 -20.16
C TYR A 181 8.21 19.63 -20.38
N LEU A 182 8.01 20.10 -21.62
CA LEU A 182 6.93 21.03 -21.95
C LEU A 182 5.54 20.44 -21.67
N LYS A 183 5.34 19.14 -21.91
CA LYS A 183 4.07 18.45 -21.57
C LYS A 183 3.82 18.44 -20.07
N ILE A 184 4.86 18.25 -19.25
CA ILE A 184 4.76 18.30 -17.79
C ILE A 184 4.38 19.72 -17.32
N ILE A 185 5.01 20.75 -17.89
CA ILE A 185 4.66 22.16 -17.59
C ILE A 185 3.21 22.44 -17.97
N GLU A 186 2.76 22.03 -19.15
CA GLU A 186 1.39 22.24 -19.59
C GLU A 186 0.39 21.54 -18.66
N LYS A 187 0.70 20.29 -18.25
CA LYS A 187 -0.12 19.56 -17.30
C LYS A 187 -0.20 20.27 -15.95
N ARG A 188 0.93 20.77 -15.45
CA ARG A 188 0.99 21.56 -14.20
C ARG A 188 0.15 22.82 -14.31
N LYS A 189 0.26 23.59 -15.40
CA LYS A 189 -0.53 24.81 -15.60
C LYS A 189 -2.03 24.52 -15.57
N ARG A 190 -2.48 23.48 -16.28
CA ARG A 190 -3.88 23.05 -16.25
C ARG A 190 -4.37 22.64 -14.86
N ALA A 191 -3.50 22.07 -14.02
CA ALA A 191 -3.86 21.72 -12.65
C ALA A 191 -4.14 22.98 -11.81
N PHE A 192 -3.30 24.01 -11.91
CA PHE A 192 -3.54 25.30 -11.23
C PHE A 192 -4.81 26.00 -11.76
N GLU A 193 -5.03 26.00 -13.08
CA GLU A 193 -6.26 26.54 -13.69
C GLU A 193 -7.53 25.85 -13.17
N LYS A 194 -7.46 24.54 -12.86
CA LYS A 194 -8.58 23.74 -12.35
C LYS A 194 -8.67 23.69 -10.83
N GLY A 195 -7.63 24.10 -10.10
CA GLY A 195 -7.52 23.96 -8.65
C GLY A 195 -7.10 22.57 -8.15
N ILE A 196 -6.94 21.58 -9.04
CA ILE A 196 -6.62 20.19 -8.71
C ILE A 196 -5.89 19.49 -9.86
N LEU A 197 -5.01 18.53 -9.56
CA LEU A 197 -4.34 17.69 -10.54
C LEU A 197 -5.18 16.45 -10.88
N GLN A 198 -5.76 16.40 -12.08
CA GLN A 198 -6.40 15.19 -12.62
C GLN A 198 -5.40 14.40 -13.47
N THR A 199 -5.25 13.08 -13.28
CA THR A 199 -4.25 12.28 -14.01
C THR A 199 -4.85 11.14 -14.84
N SER A 200 -4.20 10.80 -15.95
CA SER A 200 -4.62 9.79 -16.92
C SER A 200 -3.40 9.06 -17.52
N ASP A 201 -3.64 7.95 -18.24
CA ASP A 201 -2.57 7.18 -18.89
C ASP A 201 -1.81 7.95 -20.00
N ASN A 202 -2.41 9.02 -20.52
CA ASN A 202 -1.79 9.88 -21.53
C ASN A 202 -0.78 10.87 -20.93
N ASP A 203 -0.75 11.05 -19.60
CA ASP A 203 0.12 12.01 -18.92
C ASP A 203 1.57 11.51 -18.71
N TRP A 204 1.85 10.25 -19.04
CA TRP A 204 3.18 9.66 -18.90
C TRP A 204 4.14 10.07 -20.02
N VAL A 205 5.25 10.74 -19.66
CA VAL A 205 6.32 11.13 -20.59
C VAL A 205 7.54 10.20 -20.46
N LYS A 206 8.45 10.18 -21.46
CA LYS A 206 9.67 9.36 -21.38
C LYS A 206 10.71 10.08 -20.53
N SER A 207 11.50 9.32 -19.79
CA SER A 207 12.60 9.89 -18.98
C SER A 207 13.78 8.93 -18.87
N ILE A 208 14.91 9.46 -18.40
CA ILE A 208 16.03 8.70 -17.89
C ILE A 208 16.11 8.97 -16.38
N ILE A 209 16.28 7.90 -15.61
CA ILE A 209 16.61 7.96 -14.19
C ILE A 209 18.09 7.63 -14.05
N VAL A 210 18.85 8.48 -13.34
CA VAL A 210 20.27 8.23 -13.04
C VAL A 210 20.44 8.07 -11.54
N ASP A 211 21.05 6.97 -11.12
CA ASP A 211 21.47 6.68 -9.75
C ASP A 211 22.84 6.00 -9.78
N ASN A 212 23.77 6.42 -8.94
CA ASN A 212 25.14 5.88 -8.88
C ASN A 212 25.80 5.76 -10.28
N ASP A 213 25.70 6.84 -11.07
CA ASP A 213 26.18 6.95 -12.46
C ASP A 213 25.56 5.97 -13.48
N LYS A 214 24.50 5.24 -13.10
CA LYS A 214 23.79 4.31 -13.98
C LYS A 214 22.53 4.96 -14.55
N ALA A 215 22.56 5.24 -15.85
CA ALA A 215 21.39 5.75 -16.58
C ALA A 215 20.41 4.63 -16.98
N ARG A 216 19.17 4.71 -16.51
CA ARG A 216 18.10 3.72 -16.77
C ARG A 216 16.88 4.37 -17.40
N LYS A 217 16.25 3.68 -18.35
CA LYS A 217 15.05 4.18 -19.04
C LYS A 217 13.83 4.08 -18.12
N ALA A 218 13.05 5.14 -18.05
CA ALA A 218 11.81 5.21 -17.29
C ALA A 218 10.71 5.99 -18.03
N ARG A 219 9.54 6.10 -17.40
CA ARG A 219 8.53 7.10 -17.68
C ARG A 219 8.21 7.83 -16.38
N VAL A 220 7.84 9.10 -16.49
CA VAL A 220 7.37 9.90 -15.35
C VAL A 220 6.08 10.62 -15.67
N ARG A 221 5.31 10.95 -14.64
CA ARG A 221 4.20 11.89 -14.68
C ARG A 221 4.14 12.65 -13.36
N LEU A 222 3.44 13.78 -13.33
CA LEU A 222 3.13 14.46 -12.06
C LEU A 222 2.29 13.54 -11.16
N LYS A 223 2.52 13.67 -9.85
CA LYS A 223 1.80 12.97 -8.78
C LYS A 223 1.22 13.96 -7.78
N GLY A 224 0.15 13.54 -7.14
CA GLY A 224 -0.64 14.30 -6.18
C GLY A 224 -2.04 14.50 -6.74
N ASP A 225 -2.96 14.86 -5.88
CA ASP A 225 -4.27 15.36 -6.28
C ASP A 225 -4.31 16.86 -5.99
N TRP A 226 -3.88 17.27 -4.79
CA TRP A 226 -3.73 18.66 -4.38
C TRP A 226 -2.51 19.36 -4.99
N LEU A 227 -2.58 20.70 -5.04
CA LEU A 227 -1.56 21.56 -5.65
C LEU A 227 -0.29 21.72 -4.81
N ASP A 228 -0.32 21.33 -3.53
CA ASP A 228 0.83 21.28 -2.61
C ASP A 228 2.01 20.50 -3.21
N HIS A 229 1.72 19.46 -3.99
CA HIS A 229 2.69 18.66 -4.73
C HIS A 229 3.36 19.35 -5.91
N LEU A 230 2.87 20.52 -6.34
CA LEU A 230 3.22 21.16 -7.62
C LEU A 230 3.78 22.59 -7.49
N TRP A 231 4.01 23.09 -6.28
CA TRP A 231 4.50 24.45 -6.08
C TRP A 231 5.96 24.64 -6.51
N GLY A 232 6.23 25.84 -7.06
CA GLY A 232 7.57 26.25 -7.47
C GLY A 232 8.22 25.28 -8.45
N ASP A 233 9.40 24.82 -8.11
CA ASP A 233 10.22 23.87 -8.88
C ASP A 233 10.39 22.49 -8.20
N LYS A 234 9.78 22.28 -7.02
CA LYS A 234 9.85 21.01 -6.25
C LYS A 234 8.62 20.12 -6.48
N TRP A 235 8.43 19.64 -7.70
CA TRP A 235 7.24 18.85 -8.05
C TRP A 235 7.34 17.40 -7.57
N SER A 236 6.20 16.80 -7.27
CA SER A 236 6.09 15.36 -7.01
C SER A 236 5.86 14.58 -8.30
N TYR A 237 6.48 13.41 -8.40
CA TYR A 237 6.47 12.56 -9.58
C TYR A 237 6.02 11.15 -9.24
N ARG A 238 5.37 10.48 -10.19
CA ARG A 238 5.32 9.02 -10.24
C ARG A 238 6.26 8.53 -11.32
N VAL A 239 7.13 7.59 -10.97
CA VAL A 239 8.18 7.01 -11.82
C VAL A 239 7.83 5.56 -12.13
N LYS A 240 7.94 5.17 -13.40
CA LYS A 240 7.77 3.78 -13.86
C LYS A 240 9.00 3.34 -14.66
N MET A 241 9.78 2.43 -14.11
CA MET A 241 10.98 1.88 -14.74
C MET A 241 10.60 1.03 -15.96
N ARG A 242 11.34 1.20 -17.06
CA ARG A 242 11.11 0.48 -18.32
C ARG A 242 12.06 -0.70 -18.47
N LYS A 243 11.63 -1.71 -19.24
CA LYS A 243 12.35 -2.97 -19.43
C LYS A 243 12.59 -3.67 -18.07
N LYS A 244 13.72 -4.37 -17.95
CA LYS A 244 14.26 -5.04 -16.76
C LYS A 244 15.00 -4.09 -15.79
N ASN A 245 14.70 -2.79 -15.80
CA ASN A 245 15.35 -1.85 -14.88
C ASN A 245 14.56 -1.67 -13.58
N THR A 246 15.28 -1.45 -12.49
CA THR A 246 14.73 -1.12 -11.16
C THR A 246 15.56 -0.04 -10.48
N PHE A 247 14.99 0.61 -9.47
CA PHE A 247 15.67 1.48 -8.51
C PHE A 247 15.35 0.94 -7.11
N ASN A 248 16.33 0.59 -6.28
CA ASN A 248 16.08 -0.05 -4.98
C ASN A 248 15.08 -1.23 -5.05
N GLN A 249 15.19 -2.07 -6.08
CA GLN A 249 14.27 -3.19 -6.32
C GLN A 249 12.80 -2.76 -6.57
N LEU A 250 12.58 -1.49 -6.94
CA LEU A 250 11.28 -0.91 -7.29
C LEU A 250 11.15 -0.76 -8.80
N ARG A 251 9.97 -1.12 -9.30
CA ARG A 251 9.59 -0.89 -10.69
C ARG A 251 8.71 0.34 -10.89
N THR A 252 7.88 0.65 -9.91
CA THR A 252 7.05 1.86 -9.89
C THR A 252 7.09 2.44 -8.49
N PHE A 253 7.38 3.72 -8.40
CA PHE A 253 7.50 4.44 -7.13
C PHE A 253 7.14 5.91 -7.32
N SER A 254 6.92 6.58 -6.22
CA SER A 254 6.62 8.00 -6.15
C SER A 254 7.82 8.75 -5.59
N LEU A 255 8.03 9.97 -6.05
CA LEU A 255 8.96 10.94 -5.48
C LEU A 255 8.14 12.14 -5.02
N GLN A 256 8.16 12.47 -3.74
CA GLN A 256 7.36 13.58 -3.20
C GLN A 256 8.10 14.39 -2.14
N THR A 257 7.59 15.57 -1.81
CA THR A 257 8.16 16.39 -0.74
C THR A 257 7.96 15.69 0.62
N PRO A 258 8.96 15.67 1.51
CA PRO A 258 8.78 15.11 2.86
C PRO A 258 7.64 15.76 3.66
N ALA A 259 7.36 17.04 3.40
CA ALA A 259 6.32 17.79 4.10
C ALA A 259 4.91 17.21 3.89
N SER A 260 4.59 16.71 2.67
CA SER A 260 3.26 16.17 2.34
C SER A 260 2.99 14.79 2.98
N ARG A 261 3.89 14.33 3.85
CA ARG A 261 3.88 13.02 4.51
C ARG A 261 4.43 13.10 5.93
N ASN A 262 4.34 14.26 6.59
CA ASN A 262 4.79 14.41 7.98
C ASN A 262 6.25 13.95 8.24
N PHE A 263 7.12 14.14 7.23
CA PHE A 263 8.56 13.89 7.30
C PHE A 263 8.93 12.47 7.78
N LEU A 264 9.73 12.36 8.85
CA LEU A 264 10.28 11.12 9.36
C LEU A 264 9.25 10.24 10.05
N MET A 265 8.12 10.81 10.50
CA MET A 265 7.11 10.05 11.24
C MET A 265 6.45 9.00 10.34
N GLU A 266 6.12 9.35 9.09
CA GLU A 266 5.63 8.37 8.10
C GLU A 266 6.64 7.24 7.90
N TRP A 267 7.92 7.55 7.67
CA TRP A 267 8.97 6.54 7.51
C TRP A 267 9.05 5.59 8.72
N LEU A 268 9.03 6.12 9.94
CA LEU A 268 9.11 5.33 11.15
C LEU A 268 7.88 4.44 11.33
N THR A 269 6.70 4.95 10.97
CA THR A 269 5.43 4.20 11.01
C THR A 269 5.40 3.08 9.97
N HIS A 270 5.85 3.30 8.73
CA HIS A 270 6.06 2.21 7.74
C HIS A 270 7.05 1.17 8.26
N ARG A 271 8.12 1.58 8.93
CA ARG A 271 9.06 0.64 9.55
C ARG A 271 8.38 -0.21 10.64
N LEU A 272 7.58 0.42 11.51
CA LEU A 272 6.83 -0.26 12.56
C LEU A 272 5.88 -1.32 12.00
N TYR A 273 5.11 -0.98 10.97
CA TYR A 273 4.19 -1.92 10.30
C TYR A 273 4.94 -3.14 9.76
N ARG A 274 6.02 -2.93 9.01
CA ARG A 274 6.80 -4.00 8.38
C ARG A 274 7.46 -4.93 9.41
N GLU A 275 8.07 -4.39 10.47
CA GLU A 275 8.71 -5.21 11.53
C GLU A 275 7.71 -6.04 12.33
N ASN A 276 6.42 -5.71 12.23
CA ASN A 276 5.33 -6.43 12.87
C ASN A 276 4.39 -7.06 11.84
N ASP A 277 4.92 -7.35 10.64
CA ASP A 277 4.28 -8.18 9.63
C ASP A 277 2.90 -7.65 9.15
N ASN A 278 2.76 -6.34 9.12
CA ASN A 278 1.67 -5.64 8.42
C ASN A 278 2.16 -5.17 7.05
N LEU A 279 1.33 -5.36 6.02
CA LEU A 279 1.66 -4.89 4.68
C LEU A 279 1.75 -3.37 4.66
N THR A 280 2.82 -2.85 4.05
CA THR A 280 3.09 -1.42 3.96
C THR A 280 3.97 -1.14 2.75
N THR A 281 3.95 0.08 2.23
CA THR A 281 4.83 0.47 1.12
C THR A 281 6.27 0.65 1.60
N ARG A 282 7.28 0.25 0.83
CA ARG A 282 8.66 0.69 1.11
C ARG A 282 8.78 2.21 1.01
N TYR A 283 9.47 2.81 1.97
CA TYR A 283 9.55 4.26 2.13
C TYR A 283 10.98 4.68 2.52
N GLY A 284 11.46 5.80 1.99
CA GLY A 284 12.76 6.37 2.36
C GLY A 284 12.98 7.76 1.80
N PHE A 285 14.18 8.31 2.03
CA PHE A 285 14.54 9.66 1.59
C PHE A 285 15.69 9.61 0.58
N ILE A 286 15.65 10.50 -0.42
CA ILE A 286 16.68 10.61 -1.45
C ILE A 286 16.79 12.05 -1.99
N PRO A 287 18.00 12.63 -2.10
CA PRO A 287 18.22 13.87 -2.83
C PRO A 287 17.85 13.71 -4.30
N LEU A 288 17.15 14.70 -4.86
CA LEU A 288 16.72 14.69 -6.26
C LEU A 288 17.40 15.80 -7.06
N LYS A 289 17.88 15.45 -8.25
CA LYS A 289 18.21 16.37 -9.33
C LYS A 289 17.18 16.25 -10.46
N PHE A 290 16.88 17.35 -11.12
CA PHE A 290 16.01 17.39 -12.28
C PHE A 290 16.69 18.16 -13.40
N ASN A 291 17.01 17.49 -14.51
CA ASN A 291 17.82 18.03 -15.61
C ASN A 291 19.11 18.71 -15.09
N ASN A 292 19.91 17.99 -14.30
CA ASN A 292 21.13 18.43 -13.65
C ASN A 292 21.00 19.55 -12.58
N GLU A 293 19.79 20.03 -12.29
CA GLU A 293 19.55 21.05 -11.26
C GLU A 293 19.06 20.41 -9.94
N PRO A 294 19.64 20.75 -8.78
CA PRO A 294 19.18 20.26 -7.48
C PRO A 294 17.74 20.68 -7.16
N ARG A 295 16.94 19.76 -6.62
CA ARG A 295 15.57 20.00 -6.11
C ARG A 295 15.40 19.65 -4.63
N GLY A 296 16.52 19.45 -3.93
CA GLY A 296 16.57 19.14 -2.51
C GLY A 296 16.21 17.69 -2.17
N ILE A 297 15.83 17.45 -0.92
CA ILE A 297 15.49 16.11 -0.41
C ILE A 297 14.05 15.73 -0.74
N TYR A 298 13.85 14.48 -1.16
CA TYR A 298 12.56 13.89 -1.49
C TYR A 298 12.33 12.62 -0.69
N VAL A 299 11.06 12.26 -0.54
CA VAL A 299 10.62 10.91 -0.19
C VAL A 299 10.55 10.08 -1.46
N TRP A 300 11.05 8.84 -1.41
CA TRP A 300 10.66 7.79 -2.35
C TRP A 300 9.72 6.79 -1.67
N GLU A 301 8.61 6.47 -2.34
CA GLU A 301 7.56 5.59 -1.80
C GLU A 301 7.13 4.57 -2.86
N GLU A 302 7.10 3.29 -2.49
CA GLU A 302 6.68 2.19 -3.37
C GLU A 302 5.23 2.34 -3.86
N HIS A 303 4.97 1.82 -5.07
CA HIS A 303 3.62 1.75 -5.61
C HIS A 303 3.01 0.35 -5.46
N PHE A 304 1.68 0.29 -5.42
CA PHE A 304 0.88 -0.94 -5.32
C PHE A 304 1.03 -1.82 -6.57
N THR A 305 2.08 -2.61 -6.57
CA THR A 305 2.47 -3.54 -7.63
C THR A 305 2.80 -4.88 -6.99
N LYS A 306 2.91 -5.96 -7.76
CA LYS A 306 3.12 -7.30 -7.21
C LYS A 306 4.39 -7.47 -6.37
N GLN A 307 5.38 -6.60 -6.56
CA GLN A 307 6.59 -6.58 -5.75
C GLN A 307 6.32 -6.21 -4.29
N LEU A 308 5.24 -5.48 -4.01
CA LEU A 308 4.88 -5.07 -2.64
C LEU A 308 4.52 -6.29 -1.77
N PRO A 309 3.55 -7.16 -2.13
CA PRO A 309 3.28 -8.36 -1.35
C PRO A 309 4.49 -9.30 -1.31
N GLU A 310 5.17 -9.53 -2.45
CA GLU A 310 6.37 -10.40 -2.52
C GLU A 310 7.47 -9.94 -1.55
N TRP A 311 7.76 -8.62 -1.51
CA TRP A 311 8.75 -8.04 -0.60
C TRP A 311 8.36 -8.16 0.88
N ASN A 312 7.05 -8.21 1.16
CA ASN A 312 6.51 -8.40 2.50
C ASN A 312 6.21 -9.88 2.77
N ASN A 313 6.85 -10.83 2.10
CA ASN A 313 6.70 -12.27 2.35
C ASN A 313 5.28 -12.79 2.10
N ARG A 314 4.55 -12.22 1.12
CA ARG A 314 3.26 -12.74 0.65
C ARG A 314 3.43 -13.31 -0.76
N ARG A 315 2.68 -14.37 -1.08
CA ARG A 315 2.52 -14.83 -2.47
C ARG A 315 1.93 -13.72 -3.34
N GLU A 316 2.02 -13.87 -4.66
CA GLU A 316 1.40 -12.92 -5.55
C GLU A 316 -0.13 -13.00 -5.48
N GLY A 317 -0.79 -11.84 -5.32
CA GLY A 317 -2.25 -11.69 -5.37
C GLY A 317 -2.66 -10.26 -5.76
N PRO A 318 -3.92 -10.05 -6.18
CA PRO A 318 -4.41 -8.74 -6.56
C PRO A 318 -4.48 -7.80 -5.36
N ILE A 319 -4.04 -6.55 -5.58
CA ILE A 319 -4.29 -5.44 -4.66
C ILE A 319 -5.50 -4.68 -5.21
N VAL A 320 -6.50 -4.42 -4.37
CA VAL A 320 -7.77 -3.79 -4.73
C VAL A 320 -8.01 -2.52 -3.93
N LYS A 321 -8.83 -1.63 -4.49
CA LYS A 321 -9.25 -0.37 -3.85
C LYS A 321 -10.69 -0.03 -4.21
N PHE A 322 -11.29 0.88 -3.44
CA PHE A 322 -12.44 1.63 -3.91
C PHE A 322 -11.97 2.70 -4.92
N SER A 323 -12.67 2.87 -6.03
CA SER A 323 -12.41 3.97 -6.96
C SER A 323 -12.75 5.30 -6.29
N GLU A 324 -11.85 6.25 -6.45
CA GLU A 324 -11.89 7.56 -5.82
C GLU A 324 -12.41 8.63 -6.81
N ASP A 325 -12.63 8.24 -8.06
CA ASP A 325 -12.99 9.15 -9.14
C ASP A 325 -14.27 9.95 -8.84
N PRO A 326 -15.36 9.34 -8.30
CA PRO A 326 -16.54 10.11 -7.92
C PRO A 326 -16.25 11.14 -6.81
N PHE A 327 -15.39 10.80 -5.84
CA PHE A 327 -15.01 11.71 -4.76
C PHE A 327 -14.23 12.92 -5.30
N TRP A 328 -13.26 12.68 -6.19
CA TRP A 328 -12.48 13.76 -6.80
C TRP A 328 -13.31 14.63 -7.73
N GLN A 329 -14.31 14.07 -8.42
CA GLN A 329 -15.28 14.86 -9.17
C GLN A 329 -16.09 15.78 -8.24
N ILE A 330 -16.48 15.30 -7.05
CA ILE A 330 -17.16 16.12 -6.05
C ILE A 330 -16.27 17.22 -5.49
N GLN A 331 -14.99 16.94 -5.25
CA GLN A 331 -14.02 17.97 -4.86
C GLN A 331 -13.90 19.07 -5.92
N LEU A 332 -13.83 18.70 -7.20
CA LEU A 332 -13.80 19.67 -8.30
C LEU A 332 -15.05 20.55 -8.33
N ILE A 333 -16.24 19.98 -8.14
CA ILE A 333 -17.49 20.75 -8.04
C ILE A 333 -17.45 21.68 -6.83
N ASN A 334 -17.00 21.19 -5.66
CA ASN A 334 -16.91 21.97 -4.43
C ASN A 334 -15.96 23.18 -4.58
N ILE A 335 -14.80 22.99 -5.20
CA ILE A 335 -13.84 24.09 -5.49
C ILE A 335 -14.51 25.17 -6.35
N ASN A 336 -15.25 24.78 -7.39
CA ASN A 336 -15.88 25.73 -8.30
C ASN A 336 -17.15 26.39 -7.73
N ALA A 337 -17.99 25.62 -7.03
CA ALA A 337 -19.29 26.05 -6.53
C ALA A 337 -19.26 26.60 -5.09
N LYS A 338 -18.15 26.41 -4.37
CA LYS A 338 -17.96 26.77 -2.95
C LYS A 338 -19.02 26.18 -2.03
N LYS A 339 -19.49 24.98 -2.37
CA LYS A 339 -20.51 24.24 -1.64
C LYS A 339 -20.30 22.75 -1.87
N TRP A 340 -20.29 21.97 -0.79
CA TRP A 340 -20.28 20.52 -0.87
C TRP A 340 -21.61 20.00 -1.45
N PRO A 341 -21.60 19.34 -2.62
CA PRO A 341 -22.82 18.87 -3.25
C PRO A 341 -23.26 17.50 -2.68
N ALA A 342 -24.57 17.32 -2.55
CA ALA A 342 -25.21 16.11 -2.05
C ALA A 342 -25.31 15.02 -3.14
N PHE A 343 -24.16 14.48 -3.55
CA PHE A 343 -24.03 13.36 -4.48
C PHE A 343 -23.58 12.06 -3.78
N PRO A 344 -23.94 10.88 -4.31
CA PRO A 344 -23.63 9.57 -3.72
C PRO A 344 -22.26 9.02 -4.15
N TYR A 345 -21.19 9.80 -3.92
CA TYR A 345 -19.84 9.45 -4.38
C TYR A 345 -19.30 8.17 -3.74
N TYR A 346 -19.62 7.91 -2.46
CA TYR A 346 -19.24 6.68 -1.78
C TYR A 346 -20.00 5.45 -2.34
N GLN A 347 -21.30 5.59 -2.59
CA GLN A 347 -22.13 4.51 -3.14
C GLN A 347 -21.69 4.15 -4.56
N ALA A 348 -21.38 5.16 -5.37
CA ALA A 348 -20.91 4.99 -6.76
C ALA A 348 -19.49 4.40 -6.87
N ALA A 349 -18.66 4.50 -5.83
CA ALA A 349 -17.28 3.98 -5.83
C ALA A 349 -17.24 2.48 -6.18
N THR A 350 -16.68 2.15 -7.34
CA THR A 350 -16.47 0.77 -7.80
C THR A 350 -15.29 0.12 -7.06
N ILE A 351 -15.16 -1.20 -7.17
CA ILE A 351 -13.97 -1.91 -6.66
C ILE A 351 -13.08 -2.24 -7.85
N GLU A 352 -11.82 -1.81 -7.79
CA GLU A 352 -10.87 -1.94 -8.89
C GLU A 352 -9.55 -2.57 -8.43
N PRO A 353 -8.93 -3.42 -9.27
CA PRO A 353 -7.59 -3.92 -9.00
C PRO A 353 -6.53 -2.93 -9.52
N PHE A 354 -5.44 -2.79 -8.78
CA PHE A 354 -4.21 -2.23 -9.33
C PHE A 354 -3.71 -3.11 -10.49
N GLY A 355 -3.21 -2.47 -11.56
CA GLY A 355 -2.78 -3.20 -12.74
C GLY A 355 -3.92 -3.85 -13.54
N LYS A 356 -5.11 -3.22 -13.58
CA LYS A 356 -6.34 -3.67 -14.26
C LYS A 356 -6.13 -4.56 -15.49
N THR A 357 -5.41 -4.09 -16.52
CA THR A 357 -5.16 -4.87 -17.74
C THR A 357 -4.53 -6.23 -17.46
N ARG A 358 -3.45 -6.25 -16.67
CA ARG A 358 -2.73 -7.47 -16.30
C ARG A 358 -3.64 -8.44 -15.52
N THR A 359 -4.44 -7.91 -14.61
CA THR A 359 -5.35 -8.72 -13.78
C THR A 359 -6.44 -9.36 -14.63
N VAL A 360 -7.00 -8.64 -15.61
CA VAL A 360 -8.04 -9.16 -16.51
C VAL A 360 -7.48 -10.19 -17.50
N GLU A 361 -6.27 -9.96 -18.03
CA GLU A 361 -5.64 -10.85 -19.01
C GLU A 361 -5.12 -12.16 -18.41
N ASN A 362 -4.80 -12.19 -17.11
CA ASN A 362 -4.33 -13.38 -16.42
C ASN A 362 -5.50 -14.14 -15.76
N PRO A 363 -5.85 -15.36 -16.20
CA PRO A 363 -7.02 -16.08 -15.69
C PRO A 363 -6.98 -16.39 -14.18
N VAL A 364 -5.79 -16.60 -13.61
CA VAL A 364 -5.62 -16.87 -12.17
C VAL A 364 -5.85 -15.59 -11.38
N LEU A 365 -5.14 -14.51 -11.73
CA LEU A 365 -5.32 -13.20 -11.09
C LEU A 365 -6.75 -12.67 -11.26
N PHE A 366 -7.38 -12.90 -12.41
CA PHE A 366 -8.76 -12.49 -12.64
C PHE A 366 -9.71 -13.17 -11.66
N LYS A 367 -9.62 -14.50 -11.51
CA LYS A 367 -10.43 -15.27 -10.54
C LYS A 367 -10.18 -14.84 -9.10
N GLN A 368 -8.91 -14.60 -8.73
CA GLN A 368 -8.56 -14.07 -7.41
C GLN A 368 -9.15 -12.68 -7.21
N PHE A 369 -9.11 -11.80 -8.23
CA PHE A 369 -9.75 -10.49 -8.17
C PHE A 369 -11.27 -10.60 -8.00
N LEU A 370 -11.94 -11.54 -8.68
CA LEU A 370 -13.37 -11.79 -8.49
C LEU A 370 -13.70 -12.12 -7.03
N ASN A 371 -12.86 -12.92 -6.35
CA ASN A 371 -13.03 -13.19 -4.92
C ASN A 371 -12.72 -11.94 -4.07
N ALA A 372 -11.64 -11.21 -4.37
CA ALA A 372 -11.27 -9.98 -3.67
C ALA A 372 -12.37 -8.93 -3.71
N GLN A 373 -13.01 -8.72 -4.88
CA GLN A 373 -14.11 -7.76 -4.99
C GLN A 373 -15.38 -8.20 -4.25
N LYS A 374 -15.66 -9.51 -4.13
CA LYS A 374 -16.75 -10.00 -3.27
C LYS A 374 -16.50 -9.64 -1.81
N LEU A 375 -15.29 -9.87 -1.30
CA LEU A 375 -14.91 -9.52 0.07
C LEU A 375 -14.98 -8.00 0.31
N MET A 376 -14.46 -7.20 -0.62
CA MET A 376 -14.57 -5.73 -0.57
C MET A 376 -16.02 -5.26 -0.62
N ASN A 377 -16.89 -5.93 -1.39
CA ASN A 377 -18.32 -5.60 -1.45
C ASN A 377 -19.02 -5.97 -0.14
N GLN A 378 -18.74 -7.15 0.42
CA GLN A 378 -19.25 -7.56 1.72
C GLN A 378 -18.83 -6.58 2.81
N TYR A 379 -17.61 -6.05 2.75
CA TYR A 379 -17.14 -5.01 3.66
C TYR A 379 -17.89 -3.69 3.45
N LYS A 380 -17.95 -3.18 2.21
CA LYS A 380 -18.65 -1.94 1.84
C LYS A 380 -20.12 -1.91 2.30
N TYR A 381 -20.80 -3.04 2.18
CA TYR A 381 -22.23 -3.22 2.46
C TYR A 381 -22.52 -3.92 3.80
N GLN A 382 -21.49 -4.21 4.60
CA GLN A 382 -21.57 -4.98 5.87
C GLN A 382 -22.38 -6.29 5.77
N GLN A 383 -22.15 -7.07 4.71
CA GLN A 383 -22.88 -8.32 4.46
C GLN A 383 -22.33 -9.52 5.24
N LYS A 384 -21.09 -9.43 5.73
CA LYS A 384 -20.36 -10.45 6.48
C LYS A 384 -19.55 -9.81 7.61
N THR A 385 -19.17 -10.58 8.63
CA THR A 385 -18.35 -10.05 9.73
C THR A 385 -16.90 -9.79 9.28
N PRO A 386 -16.18 -8.87 9.93
CA PRO A 386 -14.74 -8.71 9.76
C PRO A 386 -13.95 -10.02 9.75
N SER A 387 -14.23 -10.95 10.67
CA SER A 387 -13.61 -12.28 10.75
C SER A 387 -13.82 -13.17 9.52
N GLU A 388 -14.95 -13.01 8.81
CA GLU A 388 -15.25 -13.72 7.57
C GLU A 388 -14.61 -13.05 6.33
N ILE A 389 -14.14 -11.81 6.44
CA ILE A 389 -13.65 -11.00 5.32
C ILE A 389 -12.12 -10.87 5.33
N PHE A 390 -11.55 -10.60 6.50
CA PHE A 390 -10.16 -10.22 6.69
C PHE A 390 -9.36 -11.30 7.39
N ASP A 391 -8.06 -11.34 7.10
CA ASP A 391 -7.10 -11.94 8.03
C ASP A 391 -7.14 -11.13 9.34
N LEU A 392 -7.71 -11.73 10.38
CA LEU A 392 -8.05 -11.06 11.64
C LEU A 392 -6.83 -10.50 12.34
N ASP A 393 -5.73 -11.25 12.37
CA ASP A 393 -4.53 -10.83 13.08
C ASP A 393 -3.91 -9.60 12.43
N ARG A 394 -3.89 -9.55 11.09
CA ARG A 394 -3.35 -8.43 10.33
C ARG A 394 -4.20 -7.17 10.51
N ILE A 395 -5.53 -7.29 10.37
CA ILE A 395 -6.38 -6.10 10.51
C ILE A 395 -6.47 -5.59 11.95
N ALA A 396 -6.48 -6.48 12.95
CA ALA A 396 -6.46 -6.10 14.36
C ALA A 396 -5.12 -5.46 14.77
N SER A 397 -4.01 -6.04 14.31
CA SER A 397 -2.66 -5.48 14.50
C SER A 397 -2.52 -4.09 13.87
N TYR A 398 -3.00 -3.93 12.63
CA TYR A 398 -3.02 -2.64 11.94
C TYR A 398 -3.80 -1.58 12.74
N TYR A 399 -5.03 -1.89 13.17
CA TYR A 399 -5.85 -0.97 13.96
C TYR A 399 -5.23 -0.62 15.31
N ALA A 400 -4.60 -1.58 16.01
CA ALA A 400 -3.89 -1.29 17.25
C ALA A 400 -2.66 -0.37 17.04
N MET A 401 -1.97 -0.49 15.91
CA MET A 401 -0.89 0.43 15.56
C MET A 401 -1.38 1.81 15.15
N LEU A 402 -2.55 1.93 14.54
CA LEU A 402 -3.17 3.23 14.25
C LEU A 402 -3.47 4.01 15.53
N GLU A 403 -3.84 3.33 16.62
CA GLU A 403 -3.97 3.94 17.95
C GLU A 403 -2.61 4.38 18.53
N LEU A 404 -1.56 3.59 18.33
CA LEU A 404 -0.22 3.95 18.83
C LEU A 404 0.41 5.12 18.06
N THR A 405 0.21 5.16 16.74
CA THR A 405 0.90 6.06 15.82
C THR A 405 0.08 7.30 15.45
N HIS A 406 -1.23 7.26 15.70
CA HIS A 406 -2.22 8.23 15.21
C HIS A 406 -2.23 8.42 13.69
N ALA A 407 -1.72 7.42 12.94
CA ALA A 407 -1.63 7.42 11.48
C ALA A 407 -2.99 7.12 10.79
N ARG A 408 -4.08 7.74 11.26
CA ARG A 408 -5.46 7.39 10.88
C ARG A 408 -5.90 7.88 9.51
N HIS A 409 -5.12 8.71 8.82
CA HIS A 409 -5.47 9.16 7.48
C HIS A 409 -5.50 8.01 6.47
N GLY A 410 -4.71 6.95 6.68
CA GLY A 410 -4.75 5.74 5.85
C GLY A 410 -6.04 4.92 5.99
N MET A 411 -6.92 5.27 6.93
CA MET A 411 -8.16 4.52 7.22
C MET A 411 -9.37 4.99 6.45
N VAL A 412 -9.37 6.24 5.96
CA VAL A 412 -10.52 6.79 5.22
C VAL A 412 -10.77 5.94 3.97
N TRP A 413 -12.04 5.72 3.63
CA TRP A 413 -12.42 4.71 2.62
C TRP A 413 -11.69 4.89 1.27
N HIS A 414 -11.45 6.13 0.84
CA HIS A 414 -10.76 6.43 -0.41
C HIS A 414 -9.25 6.17 -0.35
N ASN A 415 -8.67 6.05 0.85
CA ASN A 415 -7.27 5.68 1.09
C ASN A 415 -7.10 4.20 1.47
N GLN A 416 -8.15 3.38 1.54
CA GLN A 416 -7.94 1.97 1.88
C GLN A 416 -7.42 1.17 0.68
N ARG A 417 -6.29 0.45 0.85
CA ARG A 417 -5.75 -0.53 -0.11
C ARG A 417 -5.78 -1.90 0.55
N MET A 418 -6.35 -2.89 -0.14
CA MET A 418 -6.44 -4.25 0.39
C MET A 418 -5.70 -5.22 -0.55
N TYR A 419 -4.84 -6.04 0.02
CA TYR A 419 -4.25 -7.18 -0.67
C TYR A 419 -5.17 -8.40 -0.49
N TYR A 420 -5.43 -9.14 -1.55
CA TYR A 420 -6.09 -10.44 -1.45
C TYR A 420 -5.05 -11.54 -1.30
N ASN A 421 -5.09 -12.21 -0.15
CA ASN A 421 -4.25 -13.37 0.12
C ASN A 421 -4.85 -14.60 -0.55
N PRO A 422 -4.22 -15.15 -1.61
CA PRO A 422 -4.77 -16.28 -2.35
C PRO A 422 -4.68 -17.60 -1.58
N VAL A 423 -3.83 -17.67 -0.54
CA VAL A 423 -3.70 -18.88 0.29
C VAL A 423 -4.86 -18.96 1.27
N LEU A 424 -5.21 -17.85 1.93
CA LEU A 424 -6.31 -17.78 2.89
C LEU A 424 -7.68 -17.49 2.27
N CYS A 425 -7.72 -16.96 1.04
CA CYS A 425 -8.93 -16.41 0.43
C CYS A 425 -9.56 -15.26 1.25
N LYS A 426 -8.71 -14.42 1.86
CA LYS A 426 -9.09 -13.28 2.71
C LYS A 426 -8.35 -11.99 2.32
N LEU A 427 -8.80 -10.85 2.85
CA LEU A 427 -8.15 -9.55 2.64
C LEU A 427 -7.18 -9.19 3.78
N GLU A 428 -6.07 -8.53 3.44
CA GLU A 428 -5.14 -7.87 4.37
C GLU A 428 -5.05 -6.37 4.04
N PRO A 429 -5.06 -5.47 5.03
CA PRO A 429 -4.87 -4.04 4.79
C PRO A 429 -3.40 -3.72 4.43
N ILE A 430 -3.20 -2.78 3.51
CA ILE A 430 -1.90 -2.20 3.21
C ILE A 430 -1.85 -0.79 3.78
N ALA A 431 -0.97 -0.57 4.75
CA ALA A 431 -0.75 0.73 5.37
C ALA A 431 -0.02 1.69 4.42
N PHE A 432 -0.56 2.89 4.23
CA PHE A 432 0.08 4.01 3.55
C PHE A 432 -0.68 5.32 3.83
N ASP A 433 -0.01 6.46 3.61
CA ASP A 433 -0.61 7.81 3.71
C ASP A 433 -1.24 8.06 5.07
N GLY A 434 -0.46 7.83 6.13
CA GLY A 434 -0.95 7.77 7.51
C GLY A 434 -1.29 9.12 8.12
N TYR A 435 -0.62 10.20 7.69
CA TYR A 435 -0.70 11.51 8.33
C TYR A 435 -1.22 12.59 7.37
N THR A 436 -2.09 13.46 7.89
CA THR A 436 -2.37 14.77 7.29
C THR A 436 -1.65 15.85 8.08
N ASP A 437 -1.54 17.04 7.49
CA ASP A 437 -1.31 18.24 8.29
C ASP A 437 -2.51 18.42 9.22
N HIS A 438 -2.26 18.68 10.51
CA HIS A 438 -3.18 19.18 11.54
C HIS A 438 -3.61 18.22 12.66
N ASP A 439 -3.56 18.84 13.86
CA ASP A 439 -3.91 18.43 15.22
C ASP A 439 -2.95 17.50 15.97
N GLU A 440 -2.45 18.01 17.11
CA GLU A 440 -1.82 17.16 18.13
C GLU A 440 -2.87 16.15 18.62
N PRO A 441 -2.57 14.85 18.60
CA PRO A 441 -3.56 13.85 18.98
C PRO A 441 -3.96 14.03 20.44
N ASN A 442 -5.26 13.87 20.71
CA ASN A 442 -5.76 13.85 22.08
C ASN A 442 -5.45 12.49 22.70
N LEU A 443 -4.46 12.43 23.60
CA LEU A 443 -4.00 11.19 24.22
C LEU A 443 -4.89 10.74 25.39
N THR A 444 -6.20 10.65 25.17
CA THR A 444 -7.20 10.17 26.14
C THR A 444 -8.06 9.06 25.53
N ILE A 445 -8.82 8.36 26.38
CA ILE A 445 -9.72 7.29 25.95
C ILE A 445 -10.77 7.78 24.93
N ASP A 446 -11.20 9.05 25.00
CA ASP A 446 -12.19 9.64 24.09
C ASP A 446 -11.76 9.61 22.62
N ASP A 447 -10.45 9.61 22.38
CA ASP A 447 -9.91 9.52 21.02
C ASP A 447 -9.73 8.07 20.55
N ASN A 448 -9.83 7.07 21.44
CA ASN A 448 -9.69 5.67 21.06
C ASN A 448 -10.84 5.21 20.16
N MET A 449 -10.54 4.53 19.05
CA MET A 449 -11.56 4.14 18.10
C MET A 449 -12.59 3.15 18.63
N ALA A 450 -12.18 2.18 19.46
CA ALA A 450 -13.12 1.25 20.07
C ALA A 450 -14.01 1.97 21.08
N TYR A 451 -13.44 2.85 21.91
CA TYR A 451 -14.23 3.69 22.81
C TYR A 451 -15.26 4.52 22.04
N ARG A 452 -14.83 5.19 20.96
CA ARG A 452 -15.73 5.94 20.08
C ARG A 452 -16.82 5.06 19.51
N ALA A 453 -16.50 3.86 19.05
CA ALA A 453 -17.50 2.92 18.52
C ALA A 453 -18.62 2.62 19.53
N PHE A 454 -18.29 2.36 20.80
CA PHE A 454 -19.27 1.98 21.82
C PHE A 454 -19.97 3.16 22.50
N THR A 455 -19.35 4.34 22.53
CA THR A 455 -19.89 5.52 23.23
C THR A 455 -20.53 6.54 22.30
N HIS A 456 -20.45 6.35 20.98
CA HIS A 456 -21.07 7.25 20.02
C HIS A 456 -22.60 7.25 20.17
N LYS A 457 -23.16 8.43 20.50
CA LYS A 457 -24.60 8.59 20.76
C LYS A 457 -25.40 8.92 19.50
N GLU A 458 -24.76 9.57 18.54
CA GLU A 458 -25.39 9.98 17.29
C GLU A 458 -25.37 8.84 16.27
N PRO A 459 -26.28 8.81 15.29
CA PRO A 459 -26.15 7.89 14.18
C PRO A 459 -24.92 8.19 13.31
N LEU A 460 -24.20 7.16 12.90
CA LEU A 460 -23.06 7.27 11.99
C LEU A 460 -23.53 7.50 10.55
N ILE A 461 -22.78 8.30 9.81
CA ILE A 461 -22.86 8.25 8.34
C ILE A 461 -22.23 6.96 7.84
N VAL A 462 -22.61 6.53 6.63
CA VAL A 462 -22.20 5.22 6.09
C VAL A 462 -20.66 5.07 6.01
N GLN A 463 -19.94 6.15 5.70
CA GLN A 463 -18.48 6.13 5.56
C GLN A 463 -17.79 5.89 6.91
N ASP A 464 -18.25 6.54 7.98
CA ASP A 464 -17.71 6.32 9.32
C ASP A 464 -18.08 4.94 9.84
N HIS A 465 -19.29 4.47 9.51
CA HIS A 465 -19.72 3.12 9.84
C HIS A 465 -18.81 2.06 9.24
N LEU A 466 -18.33 2.23 8.00
CA LEU A 466 -17.37 1.31 7.37
C LEU A 466 -16.10 1.12 8.23
N ILE A 467 -15.62 2.18 8.87
CA ILE A 467 -14.38 2.19 9.65
C ILE A 467 -14.60 1.63 11.06
N LEU A 468 -15.75 1.93 11.68
CA LEU A 468 -16.04 1.55 13.06
C LEU A 468 -16.71 0.18 13.19
N ASN A 469 -17.37 -0.32 12.14
CA ASN A 469 -18.09 -1.60 12.20
C ASN A 469 -17.18 -2.81 12.48
N LEU A 470 -15.86 -2.66 12.36
CA LEU A 470 -14.93 -3.72 12.75
C LEU A 470 -15.07 -4.09 14.23
N PHE A 471 -15.32 -3.10 15.10
CA PHE A 471 -15.46 -3.32 16.55
C PHE A 471 -16.75 -4.03 16.96
N ALA A 472 -17.72 -4.22 16.04
CA ALA A 472 -18.90 -5.03 16.28
C ALA A 472 -18.60 -6.55 16.28
N ASP A 473 -17.45 -6.96 15.75
CA ASP A 473 -17.02 -8.36 15.76
C ASP A 473 -16.14 -8.66 16.98
N THR A 474 -16.66 -9.50 17.88
CA THR A 474 -15.97 -9.88 19.12
C THR A 474 -14.63 -10.56 18.86
N LEU A 475 -14.48 -11.31 17.75
CA LEU A 475 -13.20 -11.94 17.40
C LEU A 475 -12.15 -10.86 17.06
N PHE A 476 -12.52 -9.88 16.23
CA PHE A 476 -11.67 -8.74 15.93
C PHE A 476 -11.32 -7.95 17.20
N LEU A 477 -12.31 -7.67 18.05
CA LEU A 477 -12.12 -6.86 19.26
C LEU A 477 -11.14 -7.52 20.24
N ASN A 478 -11.23 -8.84 20.41
CA ASN A 478 -10.30 -9.60 21.25
C ASN A 478 -8.87 -9.52 20.70
N SER A 479 -8.68 -9.73 19.40
CA SER A 479 -7.36 -9.59 18.76
C SER A 479 -6.83 -8.15 18.85
N TYR A 480 -7.69 -7.15 18.63
CA TYR A 480 -7.31 -5.73 18.73
C TYR A 480 -6.85 -5.37 20.15
N LEU A 481 -7.58 -5.79 21.19
CA LEU A 481 -7.18 -5.57 22.58
C LEU A 481 -5.87 -6.29 22.92
N HIS A 482 -5.65 -7.50 22.39
CA HIS A 482 -4.37 -8.20 22.52
C HIS A 482 -3.21 -7.36 21.94
N TYR A 483 -3.37 -6.86 20.70
CA TYR A 483 -2.34 -6.06 20.04
C TYR A 483 -2.15 -4.68 20.68
N LEU A 484 -3.20 -4.04 21.22
CA LEU A 484 -3.06 -2.81 21.99
C LEU A 484 -2.17 -3.01 23.23
N VAL A 485 -2.37 -4.10 23.97
CA VAL A 485 -1.52 -4.45 25.12
C VAL A 485 -0.08 -4.72 24.66
N LYS A 486 0.10 -5.45 23.56
CA LYS A 486 1.43 -5.77 22.99
C LYS A 486 2.18 -4.50 22.58
N TYR A 487 1.58 -3.64 21.77
CA TYR A 487 2.25 -2.48 21.19
C TYR A 487 2.40 -1.31 22.16
N SER A 488 1.55 -1.23 23.18
CA SER A 488 1.74 -0.27 24.26
C SER A 488 2.75 -0.73 25.32
N ASN A 489 3.32 -1.94 25.23
CA ASN A 489 4.28 -2.44 26.21
C ASN A 489 5.58 -1.59 26.24
N PRO A 490 6.09 -1.17 27.42
CA PRO A 490 7.32 -0.37 27.49
C PRO A 490 8.55 -1.02 26.88
N GLU A 491 8.69 -2.35 26.97
CA GLU A 491 9.80 -3.09 26.39
C GLU A 491 9.74 -3.07 24.86
N PHE A 492 8.53 -3.24 24.31
CA PHE A 492 8.28 -3.19 22.87
C PHE A 492 8.70 -1.83 22.32
N ILE A 493 8.20 -0.73 22.91
CA ILE A 493 8.53 0.64 22.49
C ILE A 493 10.03 0.90 22.61
N ARG A 494 10.65 0.54 23.74
CA ARG A 494 12.09 0.76 23.94
C ARG A 494 12.93 0.01 22.92
N THR A 495 12.58 -1.24 22.62
CA THR A 495 13.29 -2.08 21.65
C THR A 495 13.16 -1.51 20.25
N PHE A 496 11.94 -1.15 19.84
CA PHE A 496 11.67 -0.53 18.54
C PHE A 496 12.44 0.78 18.38
N MET A 497 12.36 1.69 19.35
CA MET A 497 13.04 2.99 19.33
C MET A 497 14.55 2.83 19.25
N LYS A 498 15.14 1.96 20.09
CA LYS A 498 16.59 1.69 20.08
C LYS A 498 17.06 1.11 18.75
N SER A 499 16.29 0.20 18.16
CA SER A 499 16.64 -0.38 16.84
C SER A 499 16.48 0.60 15.68
N SER A 500 15.69 1.66 15.87
CA SER A 500 15.41 2.70 14.86
C SER A 500 16.34 3.90 14.95
N GLU A 501 16.87 4.20 16.14
CA GLU A 501 17.70 5.36 16.45
C GLU A 501 18.81 5.66 15.43
N PRO A 502 19.65 4.70 14.98
CA PRO A 502 20.72 5.02 14.03
C PRO A 502 20.20 5.58 12.69
N LYS A 503 19.07 5.06 12.19
CA LYS A 503 18.47 5.52 10.93
C LYS A 503 17.64 6.79 11.13
N VAL A 504 16.99 6.94 12.28
CA VAL A 504 16.30 8.17 12.67
C VAL A 504 17.28 9.34 12.68
N LEU A 505 18.41 9.21 13.39
CA LEU A 505 19.45 10.25 13.45
C LEU A 505 20.00 10.62 12.07
N TYR A 506 20.24 9.62 11.21
CA TYR A 506 20.70 9.83 9.85
C TYR A 506 19.68 10.65 9.02
N TYR A 507 18.41 10.24 8.99
CA TYR A 507 17.40 10.92 8.19
C TYR A 507 16.99 12.27 8.76
N ASP A 508 16.89 12.42 10.07
CA ASP A 508 16.66 13.70 10.73
C ASP A 508 17.78 14.69 10.39
N SER A 509 19.05 14.26 10.43
CA SER A 509 20.19 15.10 10.00
C SER A 509 20.09 15.49 8.53
N LEU A 510 19.71 14.56 7.64
CA LEU A 510 19.57 14.81 6.20
C LEU A 510 18.43 15.79 5.89
N LEU A 511 17.30 15.64 6.58
CA LEU A 511 16.12 16.51 6.45
C LEU A 511 16.43 17.92 6.93
N ARG A 512 17.13 18.07 8.06
CA ARG A 512 17.48 19.37 8.64
C ARG A 512 18.38 20.25 7.76
N LEU A 513 19.08 19.65 6.78
CA LEU A 513 19.83 20.44 5.80
C LEU A 513 18.89 21.36 4.98
N GLU A 514 17.71 20.89 4.59
CA GLU A 514 16.71 21.68 3.86
C GLU A 514 15.65 22.28 4.80
N PHE A 515 15.34 21.61 5.90
CA PHE A 515 14.29 21.98 6.85
C PHE A 515 14.89 22.21 8.25
N PRO A 516 15.66 23.30 8.47
CA PRO A 516 16.42 23.49 9.71
C PRO A 516 15.56 23.61 10.97
N TYR A 517 14.28 23.98 10.83
CA TYR A 517 13.30 24.08 11.92
C TYR A 517 12.53 22.77 12.17
N TYR A 518 12.73 21.76 11.33
CA TYR A 518 12.17 20.43 11.57
C TYR A 518 13.01 19.69 12.59
N HIS A 519 12.33 19.11 13.58
CA HIS A 519 12.94 18.20 14.55
C HIS A 519 12.04 17.00 14.73
N TYR A 520 12.60 15.80 14.55
CA TYR A 520 11.90 14.59 14.94
C TYR A 520 11.65 14.57 16.46
N ASN A 521 10.40 14.29 16.85
CA ASN A 521 9.97 14.19 18.24
C ASN A 521 9.48 12.75 18.52
N ASP A 522 10.23 12.03 19.34
CA ASP A 522 9.93 10.66 19.77
C ASP A 522 8.88 10.57 20.87
N SER A 523 8.56 11.69 21.53
CA SER A 523 7.66 11.72 22.68
C SER A 523 6.24 11.26 22.31
N LEU A 524 5.81 11.42 21.06
CA LEU A 524 4.47 11.03 20.64
C LEU A 524 4.22 9.52 20.84
N LEU A 525 5.10 8.65 20.32
CA LEU A 525 4.95 7.20 20.46
C LEU A 525 5.00 6.76 21.93
N ILE A 526 5.91 7.35 22.71
CA ILE A 526 6.09 7.04 24.13
C ILE A 526 4.84 7.43 24.93
N ASN A 527 4.33 8.64 24.70
CA ASN A 527 3.15 9.17 25.38
C ASN A 527 1.88 8.45 24.95
N SER A 528 1.73 8.11 23.66
CA SER A 528 0.59 7.34 23.14
C SER A 528 0.58 5.94 23.75
N ALA A 529 1.72 5.25 23.78
CA ALA A 529 1.85 3.95 24.45
C ALA A 529 1.50 4.04 25.94
N LYS A 530 1.92 5.12 26.63
CA LYS A 530 1.53 5.34 28.03
C LYS A 530 0.03 5.55 28.18
N ALA A 531 -0.57 6.43 27.39
CA ALA A 531 -2.00 6.71 27.42
C ALA A 531 -2.82 5.44 27.19
N ILE A 532 -2.46 4.63 26.18
CA ILE A 532 -3.09 3.33 25.91
C ILE A 532 -3.09 2.44 27.15
N ARG A 533 -1.94 2.28 27.83
CA ARG A 533 -1.87 1.46 29.05
C ARG A 533 -2.74 2.02 30.18
N ASP A 534 -2.78 3.35 30.31
CA ASP A 534 -3.53 4.02 31.36
C ASP A 534 -5.05 3.82 31.18
N TYR A 535 -5.58 3.86 29.95
CA TYR A 535 -7.02 3.72 29.71
C TYR A 535 -7.51 2.30 29.38
N ILE A 536 -6.63 1.35 29.06
CA ILE A 536 -7.03 -0.04 28.72
C ILE A 536 -8.00 -0.67 29.72
N PRO A 537 -7.83 -0.53 31.06
CA PRO A 537 -8.76 -1.10 32.03
C PRO A 537 -10.19 -0.57 31.87
N GLU A 538 -10.34 0.75 31.73
CA GLU A 538 -11.63 1.42 31.51
C GLU A 538 -12.24 1.04 30.16
N LEU A 539 -11.41 0.97 29.10
CA LEU A 539 -11.87 0.54 27.78
C LEU A 539 -12.46 -0.88 27.81
N LYS A 540 -11.82 -1.81 28.54
CA LYS A 540 -12.31 -3.17 28.71
C LYS A 540 -13.64 -3.23 29.46
N GLU A 541 -13.80 -2.40 30.49
CA GLU A 541 -15.07 -2.30 31.24
C GLU A 541 -16.20 -1.85 30.32
N ILE A 542 -15.99 -0.77 29.56
CA ILE A 542 -16.98 -0.23 28.62
C ILE A 542 -17.34 -1.24 27.53
N ILE A 543 -16.35 -1.94 26.97
CA ILE A 543 -16.56 -2.99 25.97
C ILE A 543 -17.44 -4.10 26.56
N ASN A 544 -17.11 -4.59 27.75
CA ASN A 544 -17.86 -5.67 28.40
C ASN A 544 -19.30 -5.25 28.71
N ASP A 545 -19.49 -4.04 29.23
CA ASP A 545 -20.81 -3.48 29.53
C ASP A 545 -21.66 -3.29 28.26
N SER A 546 -21.02 -2.91 27.16
CA SER A 546 -21.70 -2.65 25.88
C SER A 546 -22.07 -3.92 25.13
N LEU A 547 -21.26 -4.98 25.25
CA LEU A 547 -21.50 -6.25 24.58
C LEU A 547 -22.54 -7.11 25.32
N GLY A 548 -22.56 -7.10 26.67
CA GLY A 548 -23.47 -7.94 27.45
C GLY A 548 -23.50 -9.41 26.96
N ASP A 549 -24.71 -9.94 26.71
CA ASP A 549 -24.92 -11.28 26.09
C ASP A 549 -25.18 -11.23 24.56
N GLY A 550 -24.96 -10.10 23.86
CA GLY A 550 -25.44 -9.87 22.49
C GLY A 550 -24.46 -9.18 21.52
N LYS A 551 -24.91 -8.98 20.26
CA LYS A 551 -24.16 -8.24 19.22
C LYS A 551 -24.42 -6.73 19.36
N PHE A 552 -23.35 -5.93 19.24
CA PHE A 552 -23.43 -4.48 19.19
C PHE A 552 -23.75 -4.00 17.77
N ASP A 553 -24.85 -3.27 17.61
CA ASP A 553 -25.28 -2.72 16.32
C ASP A 553 -25.19 -1.19 16.32
N PHE A 554 -24.58 -0.63 15.27
CA PHE A 554 -24.53 0.81 15.07
C PHE A 554 -25.84 1.35 14.50
N LYS A 555 -26.26 2.53 14.95
CA LYS A 555 -27.27 3.31 14.24
C LYS A 555 -26.61 4.01 13.07
N VAL A 556 -27.13 3.78 11.86
CA VAL A 556 -26.61 4.39 10.63
C VAL A 556 -27.66 5.29 10.00
N VAL A 557 -27.27 6.50 9.59
CA VAL A 557 -28.10 7.41 8.81
C VAL A 557 -27.70 7.33 7.35
N HIS A 558 -28.70 7.10 6.50
CA HIS A 558 -28.55 7.18 5.06
C HIS A 558 -28.80 8.61 4.59
N GLU A 559 -27.81 9.15 3.89
CA GLU A 559 -27.89 10.48 3.29
C GLU A 559 -28.98 10.54 2.19
N VAL A 560 -29.54 11.72 2.01
CA VAL A 560 -30.46 12.03 0.92
C VAL A 560 -29.70 12.78 -0.17
N PHE A 561 -29.67 12.21 -1.36
CA PHE A 561 -28.99 12.76 -2.52
C PHE A 561 -30.00 13.51 -3.39
N SER A 562 -29.71 14.77 -3.69
CA SER A 562 -30.62 15.65 -4.42
C SER A 562 -29.93 16.59 -5.42
N ASP A 563 -28.61 16.76 -5.31
CA ASP A 563 -27.87 17.54 -6.28
C ASP A 563 -27.81 16.81 -7.62
N SER A 564 -28.09 17.55 -8.69
CA SER A 564 -28.10 17.04 -10.07
C SER A 564 -27.39 17.99 -11.03
N SER A 565 -26.46 18.78 -10.50
CA SER A 565 -25.61 19.67 -11.28
C SER A 565 -24.78 18.87 -12.28
N VAL A 566 -24.70 19.38 -13.50
CA VAL A 566 -23.87 18.85 -14.57
C VAL A 566 -22.70 19.81 -14.73
N TYR A 567 -21.53 19.41 -14.26
CA TYR A 567 -20.26 20.10 -14.49
C TYR A 567 -19.38 19.18 -15.31
N GLU A 568 -19.09 19.55 -16.55
CA GLU A 568 -18.36 18.69 -17.49
C GLU A 568 -19.05 17.31 -17.61
N ASN A 569 -18.34 16.24 -17.31
CA ASN A 569 -18.81 14.87 -17.42
C ASN A 569 -19.23 14.25 -16.07
N THR A 570 -19.64 15.06 -15.07
CA THR A 570 -20.12 14.57 -13.76
C THR A 570 -21.01 13.31 -13.83
N PRO A 571 -22.00 13.19 -14.74
CA PRO A 571 -22.88 12.02 -14.77
C PRO A 571 -22.15 10.69 -15.01
N GLU A 572 -21.01 10.71 -15.73
CA GLU A 572 -20.22 9.51 -16.04
C GLU A 572 -19.65 8.83 -14.78
N PHE A 573 -19.42 9.59 -13.70
CA PHE A 573 -18.90 9.08 -12.43
C PHE A 573 -19.95 8.43 -11.53
N PHE A 574 -21.23 8.51 -11.90
CA PHE A 574 -22.36 7.99 -11.10
C PHE A 574 -23.16 6.91 -11.84
N VAL A 575 -22.60 6.35 -12.92
CA VAL A 575 -23.18 5.22 -13.65
C VAL A 575 -22.15 4.12 -13.77
N ASN A 576 -22.44 2.96 -13.19
CA ASN A 576 -21.57 1.80 -13.25
C ASN A 576 -22.18 0.75 -14.17
N VAL A 577 -21.36 0.15 -15.05
CA VAL A 577 -21.81 -0.91 -15.96
C VAL A 577 -20.89 -2.12 -15.85
N TYR A 578 -21.45 -3.28 -15.55
CA TYR A 578 -20.72 -4.53 -15.35
C TYR A 578 -21.07 -5.54 -16.44
N THR A 579 -20.10 -6.36 -16.82
CA THR A 579 -20.33 -7.53 -17.68
C THR A 579 -20.66 -8.73 -16.78
N GLU A 580 -21.93 -9.11 -16.72
CA GLU A 580 -22.40 -10.25 -15.90
C GLU A 580 -22.00 -11.60 -16.52
N SER A 581 -22.11 -11.71 -17.84
CA SER A 581 -21.69 -12.89 -18.59
C SER A 581 -21.44 -12.54 -20.06
N LYS A 582 -20.65 -13.37 -20.74
CA LYS A 582 -20.46 -13.31 -22.20
C LYS A 582 -20.67 -14.69 -22.80
N ASN A 583 -21.45 -14.75 -23.88
CA ASN A 583 -21.55 -15.86 -24.82
C ASN A 583 -21.02 -15.37 -26.19
N ASP A 584 -20.91 -16.24 -27.20
CA ASP A 584 -20.24 -15.97 -28.48
C ASP A 584 -20.50 -14.55 -29.07
N ASP A 585 -21.77 -14.16 -29.20
CA ASP A 585 -22.16 -12.86 -29.81
C ASP A 585 -22.93 -11.94 -28.85
N THR A 586 -23.02 -12.27 -27.56
CA THR A 586 -23.83 -11.46 -26.62
C THR A 586 -23.18 -11.35 -25.24
N SER A 587 -23.05 -10.11 -24.77
CA SER A 587 -22.76 -9.76 -23.37
C SER A 587 -24.06 -9.45 -22.62
N SER A 588 -24.25 -10.06 -21.46
CA SER A 588 -25.26 -9.62 -20.49
C SER A 588 -24.64 -8.54 -19.61
N LEU A 589 -25.26 -7.36 -19.56
CA LEU A 589 -24.77 -6.23 -18.79
C LEU A 589 -25.75 -5.86 -17.68
N SER A 590 -25.21 -5.44 -16.54
CA SER A 590 -25.96 -4.80 -15.47
C SER A 590 -25.51 -3.34 -15.33
N ILE A 591 -26.48 -2.43 -15.33
CA ILE A 591 -26.26 -0.99 -15.22
C ILE A 591 -26.81 -0.51 -13.89
N TYR A 592 -26.02 0.28 -13.18
CA TYR A 592 -26.35 0.87 -11.89
C TYR A 592 -26.33 2.39 -12.00
N ASN A 593 -27.50 3.02 -11.84
CA ASN A 593 -27.61 4.47 -11.75
C ASN A 593 -27.54 4.92 -10.28
N TYR A 594 -26.51 5.67 -9.95
CA TYR A 594 -26.38 6.41 -8.69
C TYR A 594 -26.66 7.91 -8.89
N PHE A 595 -26.85 8.38 -10.12
CA PHE A 595 -27.10 9.79 -10.37
C PHE A 595 -28.52 10.20 -9.91
N PRO A 596 -28.70 11.36 -9.25
CA PRO A 596 -30.02 11.81 -8.78
C PRO A 596 -31.01 12.28 -9.87
N ARG A 597 -30.92 11.74 -11.08
CA ARG A 597 -31.88 11.94 -12.18
C ARG A 597 -32.12 10.66 -12.97
N GLU A 598 -33.26 10.62 -13.64
CA GLU A 598 -33.58 9.56 -14.60
C GLU A 598 -32.62 9.62 -15.79
N LEU A 599 -32.12 8.47 -16.20
CA LEU A 599 -31.22 8.30 -17.34
C LEU A 599 -31.93 7.58 -18.49
N VAL A 600 -31.52 7.89 -19.71
CA VAL A 600 -31.97 7.26 -20.96
C VAL A 600 -30.75 6.66 -21.65
N PHE A 601 -30.73 5.35 -21.86
CA PHE A 601 -29.61 4.66 -22.51
C PHE A 601 -29.80 4.61 -24.02
N LEU A 602 -28.76 4.99 -24.76
CA LEU A 602 -28.80 5.16 -26.21
C LEU A 602 -28.26 3.94 -26.97
N GLY A 603 -27.26 3.26 -26.41
CA GLY A 603 -26.55 2.20 -27.11
C GLY A 603 -25.17 1.91 -26.52
N THR A 604 -24.39 1.11 -27.24
CA THR A 604 -23.02 0.72 -26.88
C THR A 604 -22.02 1.01 -28.00
N GLY A 605 -20.73 1.00 -27.66
CA GLY A 605 -19.64 1.16 -28.62
C GLY A 605 -18.30 0.59 -28.17
N GLU A 606 -17.40 0.37 -29.12
CA GLU A 606 -16.02 -0.09 -28.87
C GLU A 606 -15.11 1.01 -28.29
N VAL A 607 -15.43 2.28 -28.56
CA VAL A 607 -14.68 3.48 -28.13
C VAL A 607 -15.62 4.50 -27.51
N ASN A 608 -15.12 5.38 -26.63
CA ASN A 608 -15.91 6.33 -25.85
C ASN A 608 -16.54 7.50 -26.65
N LYS A 609 -16.40 7.53 -27.97
CA LYS A 609 -16.86 8.66 -28.82
C LYS A 609 -17.88 8.26 -29.88
N LEU A 610 -18.13 6.98 -30.08
CA LEU A 610 -18.97 6.48 -31.16
C LEU A 610 -19.87 5.37 -30.65
N ILE A 611 -21.19 5.56 -30.83
CA ILE A 611 -22.18 4.51 -30.68
C ILE A 611 -22.13 3.65 -31.95
N THR A 612 -21.88 2.35 -31.79
CA THR A 612 -21.88 1.39 -32.89
C THR A 612 -23.15 0.53 -32.91
N ASP A 613 -23.79 0.35 -31.75
CA ASP A 613 -25.03 -0.40 -31.61
C ASP A 613 -26.06 0.41 -30.80
N TYR A 614 -27.20 0.75 -31.41
CA TYR A 614 -28.23 1.60 -30.81
C TYR A 614 -29.36 0.79 -30.20
N PHE A 615 -29.83 1.19 -29.02
CA PHE A 615 -31.05 0.62 -28.43
C PHE A 615 -32.29 1.22 -29.07
N ILE A 616 -33.11 0.37 -29.70
CA ILE A 616 -34.34 0.78 -30.38
C ILE A 616 -35.35 1.40 -29.40
N ASP A 617 -35.54 0.77 -28.24
CA ASP A 617 -36.55 1.19 -27.25
C ASP A 617 -36.03 2.24 -26.27
N THR A 618 -34.74 2.63 -26.33
CA THR A 618 -34.09 3.60 -25.44
C THR A 618 -34.44 3.39 -23.95
N PRO A 619 -33.97 2.30 -23.33
CA PRO A 619 -34.40 1.95 -21.98
C PRO A 619 -34.02 3.05 -20.98
N THR A 620 -34.87 3.24 -19.98
CA THR A 620 -34.67 4.25 -18.94
C THR A 620 -34.38 3.64 -17.58
N LEU A 621 -33.75 4.42 -16.71
CA LEU A 621 -33.43 4.01 -15.34
C LEU A 621 -33.69 5.17 -14.40
N SER A 622 -34.48 4.91 -13.35
CA SER A 622 -34.95 5.89 -12.38
C SER A 622 -33.80 6.58 -11.63
N ALA A 623 -34.09 7.78 -11.10
CA ALA A 623 -33.16 8.52 -10.26
C ALA A 623 -32.83 7.78 -8.96
N PHE A 624 -31.61 7.96 -8.46
CA PHE A 624 -31.19 7.49 -7.14
C PHE A 624 -31.19 8.63 -6.12
N SER A 625 -31.89 8.45 -4.99
CA SER A 625 -32.07 9.51 -3.99
C SER A 625 -31.60 9.16 -2.58
N SER A 626 -31.42 7.88 -2.25
CA SER A 626 -30.94 7.43 -0.94
C SER A 626 -30.62 5.93 -0.95
N GLY A 627 -29.89 5.46 0.07
CA GLY A 627 -29.54 4.05 0.26
C GLY A 627 -28.12 3.72 -0.20
N MET A 628 -27.88 2.45 -0.50
CA MET A 628 -26.53 1.92 -0.81
C MET A 628 -26.39 1.31 -2.21
N THR A 629 -27.49 0.81 -2.78
CA THR A 629 -27.50 0.15 -4.09
C THR A 629 -28.18 1.05 -5.09
N GLY A 630 -27.49 1.37 -6.20
CA GLY A 630 -28.03 2.17 -7.28
C GLY A 630 -29.26 1.50 -7.92
N GLN A 631 -30.03 2.27 -8.68
CA GLN A 631 -31.13 1.72 -9.47
C GLN A 631 -30.55 0.80 -10.54
N ILE A 632 -31.13 -0.38 -10.77
CA ILE A 632 -30.53 -1.42 -11.61
C ILE A 632 -31.34 -1.63 -12.89
N LEU A 633 -30.65 -1.73 -14.02
CA LEU A 633 -31.19 -2.17 -15.31
C LEU A 633 -30.31 -3.29 -15.88
N ASN A 634 -30.91 -4.39 -16.33
CA ASN A 634 -30.18 -5.44 -17.04
C ASN A 634 -30.51 -5.40 -18.53
N ILE A 635 -29.49 -5.48 -19.37
CA ILE A 635 -29.61 -5.43 -20.83
C ILE A 635 -28.64 -6.41 -21.50
N LYS A 636 -28.83 -6.60 -22.80
CA LYS A 636 -27.90 -7.33 -23.66
C LYS A 636 -27.21 -6.35 -24.60
N ALA A 637 -25.97 -6.66 -24.94
CA ALA A 637 -25.17 -5.91 -25.91
C ALA A 637 -24.26 -6.87 -26.68
N ASP A 638 -23.65 -6.38 -27.75
CA ASP A 638 -22.61 -7.09 -28.48
C ASP A 638 -21.37 -7.40 -27.60
N THR A 639 -20.58 -8.44 -27.93
CA THR A 639 -19.36 -8.81 -27.17
C THR A 639 -18.21 -7.83 -27.31
N SER A 640 -18.19 -7.05 -28.39
CA SER A 640 -17.25 -5.95 -28.68
C SER A 640 -17.49 -4.68 -27.88
N ALA A 641 -18.67 -4.55 -27.23
CA ALA A 641 -19.03 -3.36 -26.48
C ALA A 641 -18.06 -3.10 -25.32
N ASN A 642 -17.40 -1.93 -25.33
CA ASN A 642 -16.51 -1.45 -24.26
C ASN A 642 -17.06 -0.22 -23.54
N TYR A 643 -18.03 0.48 -24.13
CA TYR A 643 -18.64 1.69 -23.60
C TYR A 643 -20.15 1.65 -23.70
N MET A 644 -20.81 2.21 -22.67
CA MET A 644 -22.25 2.44 -22.60
C MET A 644 -22.53 3.93 -22.80
N PHE A 645 -23.48 4.27 -23.67
CA PHE A 645 -23.86 5.66 -23.94
C PHE A 645 -25.25 5.97 -23.37
N PHE A 646 -25.37 7.13 -22.74
CA PHE A 646 -26.61 7.55 -22.09
C PHE A 646 -26.78 9.07 -22.09
N MET A 647 -27.99 9.51 -21.77
CA MET A 647 -28.39 10.89 -21.59
C MET A 647 -29.13 11.05 -20.27
N ILE A 648 -29.12 12.27 -19.73
CA ILE A 648 -30.02 12.63 -18.63
C ILE A 648 -31.38 13.00 -19.23
N ARG A 649 -32.46 12.47 -18.67
CA ARG A 649 -33.83 12.79 -19.13
C ARG A 649 -34.04 14.32 -19.17
N GLY A 650 -34.39 14.83 -20.35
CA GLY A 650 -34.66 16.26 -20.57
C GLY A 650 -33.44 17.11 -20.93
N LEU A 651 -32.23 16.54 -20.98
CA LEU A 651 -31.02 17.17 -21.53
C LEU A 651 -30.65 16.53 -22.87
N MET A 652 -29.86 17.24 -23.69
CA MET A 652 -29.45 16.79 -25.03
C MET A 652 -28.01 16.25 -25.09
N ASP A 653 -27.21 16.47 -24.04
CA ASP A 653 -25.83 16.00 -23.99
C ASP A 653 -25.77 14.49 -23.83
N THR A 654 -24.85 13.87 -24.57
CA THR A 654 -24.56 12.43 -24.50
C THR A 654 -23.31 12.19 -23.66
N TYR A 655 -23.40 11.23 -22.75
CA TYR A 655 -22.33 10.80 -21.85
C TYR A 655 -21.95 9.34 -22.16
N SER A 656 -20.75 8.95 -21.77
CA SER A 656 -20.27 7.57 -21.96
C SER A 656 -19.57 7.04 -20.72
N VAL A 657 -19.77 5.77 -20.37
CA VAL A 657 -19.00 5.10 -19.31
C VAL A 657 -18.36 3.82 -19.81
N PRO A 658 -17.15 3.46 -19.34
CA PRO A 658 -16.57 2.17 -19.67
C PRO A 658 -17.38 1.02 -19.06
N ILE A 659 -17.56 -0.04 -19.83
CA ILE A 659 -18.13 -1.30 -19.36
C ILE A 659 -17.02 -2.08 -18.66
N MET A 660 -17.22 -2.40 -17.38
CA MET A 660 -16.27 -3.21 -16.63
C MET A 660 -16.27 -4.65 -17.16
N PRO A 661 -15.10 -5.25 -17.43
CA PRO A 661 -15.00 -6.60 -17.99
C PRO A 661 -15.22 -7.71 -16.95
N TRP A 662 -15.86 -7.40 -15.83
CA TRP A 662 -16.17 -8.31 -14.73
C TRP A 662 -17.59 -8.07 -14.22
N PRO A 663 -18.20 -9.09 -13.57
CA PRO A 663 -19.56 -8.98 -13.04
C PRO A 663 -19.61 -8.12 -11.78
N PHE A 664 -20.81 -7.68 -11.39
CA PHE A 664 -21.00 -7.06 -10.08
C PHE A 664 -20.69 -8.08 -8.96
N PRO A 665 -19.96 -7.70 -7.89
CA PRO A 665 -19.47 -8.62 -6.87
C PRO A 665 -20.56 -9.12 -5.89
N LYS A 666 -21.38 -10.09 -6.31
CA LYS A 666 -22.39 -10.75 -5.46
C LYS A 666 -21.90 -12.06 -4.86
N GLY A 667 -22.50 -12.43 -3.73
CA GLY A 667 -22.36 -13.75 -3.11
C GLY A 667 -21.15 -13.87 -2.18
N ILE A 668 -20.74 -15.11 -1.96
CA ILE A 668 -19.66 -15.50 -1.06
C ILE A 668 -18.45 -16.04 -1.83
N THR A 669 -17.31 -16.15 -1.14
CA THR A 669 -16.09 -16.76 -1.68
C THR A 669 -16.10 -18.28 -1.52
N PRO A 670 -15.29 -19.03 -2.26
CA PRO A 670 -15.20 -20.49 -2.08
C PRO A 670 -14.77 -20.91 -0.66
N GLN A 671 -13.97 -20.08 0.02
CA GLN A 671 -13.57 -20.35 1.41
C GLN A 671 -14.76 -20.20 2.36
N GLN A 672 -15.60 -19.18 2.17
CA GLN A 672 -16.83 -18.98 2.96
C GLN A 672 -17.83 -20.13 2.72
N GLU A 673 -17.96 -20.61 1.47
CA GLU A 673 -18.78 -21.77 1.14
C GLU A 673 -18.32 -23.04 1.87
N LEU A 674 -16.99 -23.28 1.91
CA LEU A 674 -16.43 -24.40 2.65
C LEU A 674 -16.60 -24.23 4.16
N TRP A 675 -16.46 -23.01 4.68
CA TRP A 675 -16.66 -22.74 6.10
C TRP A 675 -18.07 -23.11 6.58
N GLU A 676 -19.09 -22.94 5.74
CA GLU A 676 -20.46 -23.37 6.04
C GLU A 676 -20.63 -24.90 6.12
N LYS A 677 -19.66 -25.69 5.63
CA LYS A 677 -19.63 -27.16 5.71
C LYS A 677 -18.99 -27.71 7.00
N ILE A 678 -18.59 -26.87 7.96
CA ILE A 678 -18.04 -27.35 9.24
C ILE A 678 -19.09 -28.17 9.99
N ASP A 679 -18.80 -29.45 10.22
CA ASP A 679 -19.61 -30.34 11.05
C ASP A 679 -18.73 -31.21 11.94
N LEU A 680 -18.58 -30.81 13.21
CA LEU A 680 -17.80 -31.55 14.21
C LEU A 680 -18.49 -32.84 14.70
N ASN A 681 -19.74 -33.10 14.29
CA ASN A 681 -20.43 -34.37 14.57
C ASN A 681 -20.30 -35.38 13.43
N ASN A 682 -19.57 -35.04 12.37
CA ASN A 682 -19.32 -35.93 11.24
C ASN A 682 -18.66 -37.25 11.69
N GLU A 683 -19.04 -38.38 11.08
CA GLU A 683 -18.52 -39.72 11.42
C GLU A 683 -17.01 -39.89 11.22
N PHE A 684 -16.37 -38.95 10.51
CA PHE A 684 -14.92 -38.83 10.42
C PHE A 684 -14.26 -38.66 11.80
N PHE A 685 -14.93 -38.00 12.74
CA PHE A 685 -14.45 -37.80 14.10
C PHE A 685 -14.96 -38.91 15.04
N GLU A 686 -14.05 -39.55 15.78
CA GLU A 686 -14.41 -40.55 16.80
C GLU A 686 -14.97 -39.88 18.05
N LYS A 687 -14.28 -38.83 18.52
CA LYS A 687 -14.66 -38.07 19.71
C LYS A 687 -13.94 -36.73 19.77
N ILE A 688 -14.50 -35.82 20.56
CA ILE A 688 -13.90 -34.54 20.93
C ILE A 688 -13.80 -34.49 22.45
N SER A 689 -12.63 -34.12 22.98
CA SER A 689 -12.38 -34.04 24.42
C SER A 689 -11.56 -32.78 24.75
N GLY A 690 -12.24 -31.76 25.27
CA GLY A 690 -11.65 -30.42 25.40
C GLY A 690 -11.26 -29.89 24.03
N ASN A 691 -10.03 -29.38 23.91
CA ASN A 691 -9.48 -28.87 22.64
C ASN A 691 -8.85 -29.97 21.78
N ASN A 692 -9.13 -31.26 22.03
CA ASN A 692 -8.60 -32.35 21.22
C ASN A 692 -9.70 -33.01 20.41
N ILE A 693 -9.50 -33.09 19.10
CA ILE A 693 -10.31 -33.89 18.17
C ILE A 693 -9.56 -35.18 17.89
N TYR A 694 -10.24 -36.32 17.95
CA TYR A 694 -9.68 -37.63 17.61
C TYR A 694 -10.35 -38.14 16.35
N VAL A 695 -9.57 -38.38 15.30
CA VAL A 695 -10.05 -38.94 14.04
C VAL A 695 -10.29 -40.43 14.21
N LYS A 696 -11.37 -40.93 13.62
CA LYS A 696 -11.72 -42.34 13.66
C LYS A 696 -10.60 -43.19 13.04
N SER A 697 -10.24 -44.26 13.74
CA SER A 697 -9.20 -45.20 13.30
C SER A 697 -9.72 -46.18 12.25
N GLY A 698 -8.80 -46.83 11.53
CA GLY A 698 -9.12 -47.77 10.46
C GLY A 698 -9.26 -47.11 9.08
N MET A 699 -9.92 -47.80 8.14
CA MET A 699 -10.11 -47.31 6.77
C MET A 699 -11.39 -46.49 6.65
N ILE A 700 -11.24 -45.24 6.19
CA ILE A 700 -12.33 -44.29 6.00
C ILE A 700 -12.22 -43.77 4.57
N THR A 701 -13.34 -43.75 3.85
CA THR A 701 -13.43 -43.06 2.56
C THR A 701 -14.26 -41.80 2.75
N ILE A 702 -13.77 -40.66 2.27
CA ILE A 702 -14.51 -39.40 2.24
C ILE A 702 -14.63 -38.90 0.80
N ASP A 703 -15.84 -38.51 0.44
CA ASP A 703 -16.28 -38.02 -0.88
C ASP A 703 -16.76 -36.56 -0.82
N GLU A 704 -16.72 -35.95 0.37
CA GLU A 704 -17.06 -34.55 0.62
C GLU A 704 -15.94 -33.86 1.43
N PRO A 705 -15.86 -32.52 1.40
CA PRO A 705 -14.88 -31.76 2.18
C PRO A 705 -15.05 -31.94 3.70
N ILE A 706 -13.93 -32.10 4.42
CA ILE A 706 -13.87 -32.02 5.89
C ILE A 706 -13.16 -30.73 6.28
N ILE A 707 -13.88 -29.84 6.98
CA ILE A 707 -13.37 -28.55 7.44
C ILE A 707 -13.29 -28.53 8.95
N ILE A 708 -12.10 -28.28 9.48
CA ILE A 708 -11.82 -28.30 10.92
C ILE A 708 -11.51 -26.86 11.36
N PRO A 709 -12.33 -26.24 12.23
CA PRO A 709 -12.11 -24.88 12.71
C PRO A 709 -10.86 -24.79 13.61
N GLY A 710 -10.42 -23.57 13.92
CA GLY A 710 -9.32 -23.32 14.84
C GLY A 710 -9.67 -23.60 16.30
N GLY A 711 -8.66 -23.57 17.17
CA GLY A 711 -8.81 -23.81 18.61
C GLY A 711 -8.69 -25.27 19.06
N TYR A 712 -8.33 -26.19 18.16
CA TYR A 712 -8.15 -27.62 18.47
C TYR A 712 -6.75 -28.15 18.13
N THR A 713 -6.49 -29.36 18.60
CA THR A 713 -5.45 -30.26 18.09
C THR A 713 -6.12 -31.53 17.56
N VAL A 714 -5.85 -31.88 16.31
CA VAL A 714 -6.48 -33.01 15.62
C VAL A 714 -5.54 -34.20 15.64
N ASN A 715 -5.98 -35.31 16.23
CA ASN A 715 -5.13 -36.47 16.52
C ASN A 715 -5.53 -37.65 15.63
N PHE A 716 -4.55 -38.18 14.89
CA PHE A 716 -4.66 -39.41 14.12
C PHE A 716 -3.82 -40.51 14.80
N SER A 717 -4.44 -41.65 15.08
CA SER A 717 -3.78 -42.81 15.68
C SER A 717 -3.13 -43.71 14.62
N ALA A 718 -2.15 -44.51 15.03
CA ALA A 718 -1.49 -45.49 14.17
C ALA A 718 -2.50 -46.41 13.45
N GLY A 719 -2.24 -46.70 12.18
CA GLY A 719 -3.10 -47.52 11.32
C GLY A 719 -4.33 -46.80 10.74
N THR A 720 -4.51 -45.49 11.00
CA THR A 720 -5.57 -44.70 10.37
C THR A 720 -5.31 -44.55 8.87
N ARG A 721 -6.32 -44.82 8.03
CA ARG A 721 -6.23 -44.76 6.57
C ARG A 721 -7.40 -43.97 6.00
N ILE A 722 -7.14 -42.80 5.45
CA ILE A 722 -8.14 -41.92 4.83
C ILE A 722 -7.99 -41.97 3.31
N ASN A 723 -9.06 -42.31 2.61
CA ASN A 723 -9.17 -42.32 1.16
C ASN A 723 -10.05 -41.14 0.69
N LEU A 724 -9.46 -40.16 0.03
CA LEU A 724 -10.13 -39.00 -0.55
C LEU A 724 -10.57 -39.33 -1.98
N VAL A 725 -11.87 -39.29 -2.26
CA VAL A 725 -12.43 -39.55 -3.60
C VAL A 725 -13.38 -38.43 -4.01
N ASP A 726 -13.82 -38.42 -5.27
CA ASP A 726 -14.77 -37.44 -5.81
C ASP A 726 -14.41 -35.97 -5.50
N SER A 727 -13.11 -35.65 -5.57
CA SER A 727 -12.56 -34.33 -5.28
C SER A 727 -12.66 -33.87 -3.82
N ALA A 728 -12.87 -34.78 -2.86
CA ALA A 728 -12.84 -34.50 -1.43
C ALA A 728 -11.50 -33.94 -0.95
N MET A 729 -11.51 -33.20 0.16
CA MET A 729 -10.34 -32.54 0.75
C MET A 729 -10.46 -32.46 2.27
N ILE A 730 -9.33 -32.25 2.94
CA ILE A 730 -9.30 -31.89 4.36
C ILE A 730 -8.65 -30.51 4.49
N ILE A 731 -9.35 -29.57 5.14
CA ILE A 731 -8.80 -28.25 5.50
C ILE A 731 -8.89 -28.10 7.00
N SER A 732 -7.76 -27.82 7.64
CA SER A 732 -7.68 -27.62 9.08
C SER A 732 -7.15 -26.23 9.41
N TYR A 733 -7.85 -25.53 10.28
CA TYR A 733 -7.36 -24.32 10.96
C TYR A 733 -6.80 -24.66 12.35
N SER A 734 -6.61 -25.96 12.64
CA SER A 734 -6.10 -26.52 13.89
C SER A 734 -4.86 -27.37 13.64
N ALA A 735 -3.98 -27.46 14.63
CA ALA A 735 -2.74 -28.23 14.52
C ALA A 735 -3.03 -29.73 14.32
N ILE A 736 -2.25 -30.39 13.48
CA ILE A 736 -2.44 -31.79 13.10
C ILE A 736 -1.35 -32.67 13.73
N HIS A 737 -1.75 -33.68 14.50
CA HIS A 737 -0.88 -34.67 15.13
C HIS A 737 -1.17 -36.05 14.53
N MET A 738 -0.37 -36.46 13.55
CA MET A 738 -0.36 -37.82 13.01
C MET A 738 0.75 -38.63 13.68
N LYS A 739 0.37 -39.61 14.49
CA LYS A 739 1.32 -40.45 15.25
C LYS A 739 1.22 -41.90 14.82
N GLY A 740 1.68 -42.16 13.60
CA GLY A 740 1.80 -43.51 13.05
C GLY A 740 2.98 -44.26 13.64
N THR A 741 3.08 -45.55 13.32
CA THR A 741 4.29 -46.34 13.53
C THR A 741 4.83 -46.85 12.20
N LYS A 742 6.03 -47.40 12.19
CA LYS A 742 6.61 -48.02 10.98
C LYS A 742 5.74 -49.15 10.42
N ASP A 743 5.12 -49.93 11.30
CA ASP A 743 4.29 -51.08 10.93
C ASP A 743 2.85 -50.66 10.61
N ASP A 744 2.34 -49.65 11.32
CA ASP A 744 0.99 -49.12 11.18
C ASP A 744 1.02 -47.59 10.91
N PRO A 745 1.42 -47.17 9.70
CA PRO A 745 1.49 -45.75 9.38
C PRO A 745 0.10 -45.12 9.27
N VAL A 746 0.03 -43.80 9.43
CA VAL A 746 -1.15 -43.02 9.04
C VAL A 746 -1.10 -42.81 7.52
N VAL A 747 -2.15 -43.16 6.79
CA VAL A 747 -2.18 -43.06 5.32
C VAL A 747 -3.26 -42.09 4.88
N ILE A 748 -2.90 -41.08 4.09
CA ILE A 748 -3.82 -40.22 3.35
C ILE A 748 -3.60 -40.53 1.86
N THR A 749 -4.64 -41.04 1.20
CA THR A 749 -4.56 -41.52 -0.18
C THR A 749 -5.77 -41.07 -1.00
N SER A 750 -5.69 -41.21 -2.32
CA SER A 750 -6.84 -41.08 -3.22
C SER A 750 -6.84 -42.24 -4.22
N SER A 751 -7.85 -43.10 -4.14
CA SER A 751 -7.96 -44.28 -5.01
C SER A 751 -8.29 -43.93 -6.46
N ASP A 752 -8.87 -42.76 -6.71
CA ASP A 752 -9.30 -42.27 -8.02
C ASP A 752 -8.47 -41.08 -8.54
N PHE A 753 -7.42 -40.69 -7.80
CA PHE A 753 -6.54 -39.54 -8.08
C PHE A 753 -7.25 -38.17 -8.07
N SER A 754 -8.46 -38.08 -7.52
CA SER A 754 -9.23 -36.83 -7.47
C SER A 754 -9.05 -36.05 -6.17
N GLY A 755 -8.57 -36.70 -5.10
CA GLY A 755 -8.50 -36.12 -3.76
C GLY A 755 -7.71 -34.81 -3.71
N ASN A 756 -8.37 -33.71 -3.36
CA ASN A 756 -7.86 -32.34 -3.35
C ASN A 756 -7.04 -32.01 -2.09
N GLY A 757 -6.18 -32.94 -1.70
CA GLY A 757 -5.12 -32.74 -0.71
C GLY A 757 -5.57 -32.56 0.74
N PHE A 758 -4.58 -32.22 1.57
CA PHE A 758 -4.70 -31.92 3.00
C PHE A 758 -4.03 -30.57 3.26
N THR A 759 -4.81 -29.58 3.68
CA THR A 759 -4.35 -28.20 3.87
C THR A 759 -4.47 -27.78 5.33
N ILE A 760 -3.42 -27.18 5.89
CA ILE A 760 -3.38 -26.63 7.24
C ILE A 760 -3.11 -25.12 7.12
N LEU A 761 -4.00 -24.30 7.68
CA LEU A 761 -3.98 -22.84 7.55
C LEU A 761 -4.04 -22.19 8.94
N GLN A 762 -3.05 -21.36 9.28
CA GLN A 762 -3.02 -20.58 10.53
C GLN A 762 -3.34 -21.41 11.79
N ALA A 763 -2.77 -22.62 11.88
CA ALA A 763 -3.01 -23.50 13.01
C ALA A 763 -2.32 -22.98 14.28
N ASP A 764 -3.09 -22.93 15.37
CA ASP A 764 -2.54 -22.62 16.69
C ASP A 764 -1.62 -23.77 17.16
N GLY A 765 -0.31 -23.51 17.13
CA GLY A 765 0.72 -24.42 17.61
C GLY A 765 1.28 -25.38 16.55
N MET A 766 2.30 -26.14 16.95
CA MET A 766 3.07 -26.98 16.04
C MET A 766 2.32 -28.26 15.66
N SER A 767 2.24 -28.52 14.34
CA SER A 767 1.80 -29.80 13.79
C SER A 767 2.92 -30.84 13.85
N ILE A 768 2.57 -32.11 14.03
CA ILE A 768 3.49 -33.24 14.15
C ILE A 768 3.01 -34.34 13.23
N ILE A 769 3.82 -34.70 12.23
CA ILE A 769 3.53 -35.74 11.26
C ILE A 769 4.62 -36.82 11.34
N GLU A 770 4.31 -37.94 11.98
CA GLU A 770 5.26 -39.03 12.22
C GLU A 770 4.77 -40.34 11.62
N ASN A 771 5.62 -41.00 10.84
CA ASN A 771 5.32 -42.27 10.16
C ASN A 771 4.01 -42.21 9.37
N ALA A 772 3.93 -41.25 8.44
CA ALA A 772 2.76 -41.04 7.59
C ALA A 772 3.03 -41.32 6.11
N ILE A 773 1.99 -41.52 5.33
CA ILE A 773 2.05 -41.70 3.88
C ILE A 773 1.00 -40.79 3.22
N PHE A 774 1.44 -39.95 2.29
CA PHE A 774 0.60 -39.13 1.42
C PHE A 774 0.78 -39.61 -0.02
N GLU A 775 -0.26 -40.20 -0.62
CA GLU A 775 -0.11 -40.79 -1.95
C GLU A 775 -1.30 -40.61 -2.89
N ASN A 776 -1.01 -40.53 -4.19
CA ASN A 776 -2.00 -40.38 -5.27
C ASN A 776 -2.88 -39.12 -5.16
N LEU A 777 -2.46 -38.10 -4.42
CA LEU A 777 -3.24 -36.90 -4.15
C LEU A 777 -3.09 -35.82 -5.23
N TYR A 778 -4.09 -34.97 -5.36
CA TYR A 778 -4.03 -33.67 -6.03
C TYR A 778 -3.93 -32.52 -4.99
N ALA A 779 -3.76 -31.28 -5.43
CA ALA A 779 -3.77 -30.11 -4.55
C ALA A 779 -5.18 -29.56 -4.36
N LEU A 780 -5.38 -28.72 -3.34
CA LEU A 780 -6.66 -28.04 -3.12
C LEU A 780 -7.10 -27.30 -4.39
N ASN A 781 -8.28 -27.66 -4.90
CA ASN A 781 -8.86 -27.07 -6.09
C ASN A 781 -10.39 -27.02 -5.95
N TYR A 782 -10.88 -25.95 -5.32
CA TYR A 782 -12.30 -25.74 -5.06
C TYR A 782 -12.77 -24.43 -5.69
N HIS A 783 -13.55 -24.55 -6.76
CA HIS A 783 -14.01 -23.42 -7.59
C HIS A 783 -12.87 -22.50 -8.06
N SER A 784 -12.79 -21.28 -7.52
CA SER A 784 -11.74 -20.29 -7.85
C SER A 784 -10.58 -20.30 -6.85
N TRP A 785 -10.64 -21.09 -5.77
CA TRP A 785 -9.58 -21.21 -4.78
C TRP A 785 -8.72 -22.44 -5.10
N LYS A 786 -7.45 -22.19 -5.41
CA LYS A 786 -6.47 -23.23 -5.79
C LYS A 786 -5.18 -23.01 -5.04
N LEU A 787 -4.64 -24.10 -4.49
CA LEU A 787 -3.28 -24.17 -3.93
C LEU A 787 -2.46 -25.16 -4.76
N THR A 788 -1.17 -25.26 -4.42
CA THR A 788 -0.17 -25.98 -5.22
C THR A 788 0.19 -27.35 -4.60
N GLY A 789 0.09 -27.47 -3.27
CA GLY A 789 0.50 -28.65 -2.51
C GLY A 789 -0.56 -29.73 -2.29
N ALA A 790 -0.18 -31.01 -2.38
CA ALA A 790 -0.97 -32.13 -1.87
C ALA A 790 -1.05 -32.13 -0.33
N LEU A 791 0.04 -31.79 0.35
CA LEU A 791 0.07 -31.40 1.75
C LEU A 791 0.55 -29.96 1.83
N THR A 792 -0.25 -29.07 2.41
CA THR A 792 0.08 -27.64 2.50
C THR A 792 0.04 -27.16 3.95
N PHE A 793 1.04 -26.39 4.36
CA PHE A 793 1.08 -25.62 5.61
C PHE A 793 1.25 -24.13 5.29
N TYR A 794 0.35 -23.28 5.79
CA TYR A 794 0.47 -21.82 5.65
C TYR A 794 0.38 -21.17 7.03
N GLU A 795 1.40 -20.41 7.41
CA GLU A 795 1.55 -19.84 8.77
C GLU A 795 1.24 -20.89 9.85
N SER A 796 1.79 -22.09 9.68
CA SER A 796 1.51 -23.27 10.50
C SER A 796 2.76 -24.11 10.64
N ASP A 797 3.44 -23.96 11.77
CA ASP A 797 4.71 -24.65 12.02
C ASP A 797 4.52 -26.18 12.08
N VAL A 798 5.52 -26.92 11.59
CA VAL A 798 5.40 -28.37 11.45
C VAL A 798 6.71 -29.13 11.63
N THR A 799 6.63 -30.27 12.32
CA THR A 799 7.65 -31.31 12.32
C THR A 799 7.15 -32.54 11.55
N ILE A 800 7.86 -32.94 10.50
CA ILE A 800 7.56 -34.09 9.63
C ILE A 800 8.71 -35.08 9.72
N ILE A 801 8.43 -36.31 10.16
CA ILE A 801 9.43 -37.36 10.40
C ILE A 801 8.95 -38.68 9.79
N ASN A 802 9.85 -39.43 9.15
CA ASN A 802 9.57 -40.76 8.61
C ASN A 802 8.34 -40.80 7.68
N THR A 803 8.16 -39.78 6.85
CA THR A 803 6.96 -39.63 6.00
C THR A 803 7.26 -39.97 4.54
N LYS A 804 6.29 -40.58 3.85
CA LYS A 804 6.40 -40.93 2.43
C LYS A 804 5.41 -40.13 1.59
N PHE A 805 5.91 -39.46 0.56
CA PHE A 805 5.13 -38.83 -0.50
C PHE A 805 5.27 -39.64 -1.79
N TYR A 806 4.16 -40.10 -2.37
CA TYR A 806 4.21 -41.05 -3.48
C TYR A 806 3.13 -40.81 -4.53
N ARG A 807 3.52 -40.64 -5.80
CA ARG A 807 2.59 -40.52 -6.94
C ARG A 807 1.56 -39.38 -6.85
N ASN A 808 1.84 -38.31 -6.09
CA ASN A 808 1.00 -37.13 -6.08
C ASN A 808 1.02 -36.44 -7.46
N GLN A 809 -0.15 -35.98 -7.91
CA GLN A 809 -0.44 -35.45 -9.26
C GLN A 809 -0.62 -33.93 -9.28
N CYS A 810 0.05 -33.21 -8.39
CA CYS A 810 -0.08 -31.76 -8.23
C CYS A 810 1.24 -31.02 -8.51
N GLU A 811 1.22 -29.70 -8.36
CA GLU A 811 2.40 -28.84 -8.53
C GLU A 811 3.45 -29.14 -7.46
N ASP A 812 3.07 -29.24 -6.18
CA ASP A 812 3.98 -29.60 -5.09
C ASP A 812 3.46 -30.83 -4.33
N ALA A 813 4.30 -31.82 -4.03
CA ALA A 813 3.88 -32.89 -3.12
C ALA A 813 3.76 -32.38 -1.67
N LEU A 814 4.65 -31.48 -1.26
CA LEU A 814 4.62 -30.75 0.01
C LEU A 814 4.85 -29.26 -0.26
N ASN A 815 4.00 -28.41 0.29
CA ASN A 815 4.15 -26.96 0.21
C ASN A 815 4.10 -26.32 1.61
N ILE A 816 5.16 -25.61 2.00
CA ILE A 816 5.25 -24.94 3.32
C ILE A 816 5.49 -23.45 3.11
N ILE A 817 4.52 -22.63 3.52
CA ILE A 817 4.51 -21.19 3.28
C ILE A 817 4.53 -20.47 4.62
N ARG A 818 5.48 -19.53 4.80
CA ARG A 818 5.58 -18.65 5.97
C ARG A 818 5.55 -19.39 7.31
N SER A 819 6.24 -20.52 7.39
CA SER A 819 6.23 -21.37 8.58
C SER A 819 7.63 -21.84 8.96
N ASP A 820 7.83 -22.17 10.23
CA ASP A 820 9.02 -22.86 10.68
C ASP A 820 8.82 -24.38 10.59
N PHE A 821 9.80 -25.11 10.05
CA PHE A 821 9.64 -26.55 9.86
C PHE A 821 10.90 -27.41 10.06
N ILE A 822 10.65 -28.68 10.39
CA ILE A 822 11.64 -29.75 10.34
C ILE A 822 11.07 -30.86 9.46
N LEU A 823 11.82 -31.29 8.44
CA LEU A 823 11.50 -32.43 7.59
C LEU A 823 12.66 -33.42 7.66
N SER A 824 12.44 -34.59 8.26
CA SER A 824 13.50 -35.59 8.40
C SER A 824 13.10 -37.01 8.04
N ASN A 825 14.10 -37.79 7.62
CA ASN A 825 13.97 -39.23 7.39
C ASN A 825 12.82 -39.60 6.43
N SER A 826 12.49 -38.73 5.49
CA SER A 826 11.31 -38.82 4.63
C SER A 826 11.68 -39.09 3.17
N SER A 827 10.71 -39.52 2.36
CA SER A 827 10.94 -39.85 0.96
C SER A 827 9.88 -39.29 0.02
N PHE A 828 10.33 -38.84 -1.15
CA PHE A 828 9.51 -38.35 -2.24
C PHE A 828 9.77 -39.19 -3.48
N ASN A 829 8.74 -39.86 -4.00
CA ASN A 829 8.92 -40.81 -5.09
C ASN A 829 7.81 -40.71 -6.15
N ASN A 830 8.22 -40.66 -7.43
CA ASN A 830 7.33 -40.57 -8.59
C ASN A 830 6.37 -39.37 -8.50
N ILE A 831 6.91 -38.18 -8.21
CA ILE A 831 6.11 -36.95 -8.10
C ILE A 831 5.92 -36.30 -9.48
N TYR A 832 4.69 -35.83 -9.76
CA TYR A 832 4.30 -35.29 -11.06
C TYR A 832 4.94 -33.94 -11.42
N SER A 833 5.26 -33.12 -10.44
CA SER A 833 5.97 -31.85 -10.62
C SER A 833 7.02 -31.69 -9.52
N ASP A 834 6.88 -30.71 -8.63
CA ASP A 834 7.86 -30.39 -7.59
C ASP A 834 7.62 -31.29 -6.36
N ALA A 835 8.70 -31.76 -5.76
CA ALA A 835 8.58 -32.64 -4.59
C ALA A 835 8.37 -31.83 -3.31
N PHE A 836 9.13 -30.76 -3.13
CA PHE A 836 9.02 -29.90 -1.96
C PHE A 836 9.23 -28.43 -2.34
N ASP A 837 8.22 -27.62 -2.07
CA ASP A 837 8.27 -26.17 -2.19
C ASP A 837 8.18 -25.52 -0.80
N ALA A 838 9.07 -24.57 -0.50
CA ALA A 838 8.90 -23.70 0.66
C ALA A 838 9.15 -22.22 0.37
N ASP A 839 8.11 -21.43 0.64
CA ASP A 839 8.04 -19.98 0.41
C ASP A 839 8.12 -19.21 1.73
N PHE A 840 9.06 -18.27 1.84
CA PHE A 840 9.21 -17.37 2.99
C PHE A 840 9.30 -18.08 4.34
N SER A 841 9.93 -19.25 4.35
CA SER A 841 9.96 -20.19 5.48
C SER A 841 11.37 -20.36 6.04
N THR A 842 11.46 -20.81 7.29
CA THR A 842 12.73 -21.23 7.91
C THR A 842 12.66 -22.71 8.22
N GLY A 843 13.70 -23.49 7.93
CA GLY A 843 13.61 -24.91 8.25
C GLY A 843 14.84 -25.78 8.03
N ILE A 844 14.70 -27.03 8.47
CA ILE A 844 15.73 -28.08 8.36
C ILE A 844 15.17 -29.24 7.53
N VAL A 845 15.95 -29.69 6.54
CA VAL A 845 15.68 -30.85 5.69
C VAL A 845 16.81 -31.87 5.90
N GLU A 846 16.56 -32.92 6.67
CA GLU A 846 17.60 -33.86 7.11
C GLU A 846 17.32 -35.31 6.69
N ASN A 847 18.32 -35.98 6.09
CA ASN A 847 18.24 -37.41 5.76
C ASN A 847 17.02 -37.79 4.90
N ASN A 848 16.74 -37.00 3.86
CA ASN A 848 15.60 -37.21 2.97
C ASN A 848 16.02 -37.75 1.60
N PHE A 849 15.14 -38.52 0.96
CA PHE A 849 15.41 -39.19 -0.31
C PHE A 849 14.39 -38.82 -1.40
N TYR A 850 14.88 -38.35 -2.55
CA TYR A 850 14.05 -37.87 -3.67
C TYR A 850 14.35 -38.69 -4.92
N THR A 851 13.33 -39.32 -5.50
CA THR A 851 13.49 -40.19 -6.68
C THR A 851 12.40 -40.02 -7.71
N ASN A 852 12.78 -39.94 -8.99
CA ASN A 852 11.86 -39.80 -10.11
C ASN A 852 10.93 -38.60 -9.94
N ILE A 853 11.51 -37.41 -9.80
CA ILE A 853 10.77 -36.15 -9.69
C ILE A 853 10.69 -35.53 -11.07
N SER A 854 9.49 -35.18 -11.52
CA SER A 854 9.25 -34.74 -12.91
C SER A 854 9.53 -33.26 -13.15
N ASN A 855 9.76 -32.48 -12.08
CA ASN A 855 10.25 -31.12 -12.15
C ASN A 855 11.36 -30.90 -11.09
N ASP A 856 11.20 -29.98 -10.11
CA ASP A 856 12.21 -29.66 -9.11
C ASP A 856 12.09 -30.57 -7.87
N ALA A 857 13.20 -31.12 -7.36
CA ALA A 857 13.15 -31.92 -6.13
C ALA A 857 13.01 -31.04 -4.87
N MET A 858 13.60 -29.85 -4.86
CA MET A 858 13.42 -28.86 -3.81
C MET A 858 13.46 -27.46 -4.44
N ASP A 859 12.40 -26.66 -4.34
CA ASP A 859 12.39 -25.23 -4.73
C ASP A 859 12.07 -24.35 -3.52
N PHE A 860 12.91 -23.36 -3.29
CA PHE A 860 12.82 -22.46 -2.14
C PHE A 860 12.87 -21.01 -2.60
N SER A 861 11.92 -20.19 -2.12
CA SER A 861 11.80 -18.77 -2.48
C SER A 861 11.65 -17.91 -1.24
N GLY A 862 12.50 -16.89 -1.08
CA GLY A 862 12.54 -16.04 0.11
C GLY A 862 12.81 -16.76 1.44
N SER A 863 13.38 -17.97 1.40
CA SER A 863 13.46 -18.88 2.55
C SER A 863 14.89 -19.04 3.11
N GLU A 864 15.01 -19.43 4.38
CA GLU A 864 16.28 -19.75 5.05
C GLU A 864 16.30 -21.23 5.47
N ILE A 865 16.94 -22.09 4.66
CA ILE A 865 16.83 -23.56 4.80
C ILE A 865 18.21 -24.20 4.95
N THR A 866 18.31 -25.16 5.88
CA THR A 866 19.48 -26.04 6.01
C THR A 866 19.14 -27.46 5.56
N ILE A 867 19.89 -28.00 4.62
CA ILE A 867 19.71 -29.32 4.00
C ILE A 867 20.90 -30.19 4.37
N ILE A 868 20.65 -31.34 4.99
CA ILE A 868 21.67 -32.20 5.60
C ILE A 868 21.43 -33.64 5.16
N ASP A 869 22.50 -34.36 4.82
CA ASP A 869 22.51 -35.81 4.60
C ASP A 869 21.43 -36.31 3.61
N SER A 870 21.03 -35.48 2.65
CA SER A 870 19.94 -35.80 1.73
C SER A 870 20.44 -36.29 0.37
N GLU A 871 19.59 -37.04 -0.35
CA GLU A 871 19.94 -37.57 -1.67
C GLU A 871 18.82 -37.33 -2.69
N VAL A 872 19.19 -36.75 -3.82
CA VAL A 872 18.33 -36.53 -4.98
C VAL A 872 18.81 -37.37 -6.14
N TYR A 873 17.93 -38.20 -6.69
CA TYR A 873 18.22 -39.04 -7.84
C TYR A 873 17.16 -38.85 -8.95
N GLY A 874 17.59 -38.24 -10.05
CA GLY A 874 16.79 -38.17 -11.27
C GLY A 874 15.69 -37.10 -11.29
N ALA A 875 15.93 -35.91 -10.72
CA ALA A 875 15.04 -34.77 -10.91
C ALA A 875 15.09 -34.28 -12.37
N LYS A 876 13.94 -34.10 -13.03
CA LYS A 876 13.89 -33.76 -14.45
C LYS A 876 14.22 -32.30 -14.74
N ASP A 877 14.05 -31.40 -13.77
CA ASP A 877 14.54 -30.03 -13.88
C ASP A 877 15.66 -29.77 -12.87
N LYS A 878 15.41 -29.21 -11.68
CA LYS A 878 16.46 -28.90 -10.68
C LYS A 878 16.47 -29.90 -9.54
N GLY A 879 17.67 -30.29 -9.10
CA GLY A 879 17.84 -31.02 -7.86
C GLY A 879 17.50 -30.15 -6.66
N ILE A 880 18.15 -28.98 -6.55
CA ILE A 880 17.85 -27.99 -5.52
C ILE A 880 17.87 -26.60 -6.15
N SER A 881 16.87 -25.76 -5.86
CA SER A 881 16.87 -24.36 -6.25
C SER A 881 16.53 -23.41 -5.13
N GLY A 882 17.23 -22.26 -5.11
CA GLY A 882 16.96 -21.13 -4.25
C GLY A 882 16.73 -19.87 -5.08
N GLY A 883 15.64 -19.16 -4.83
CA GLY A 883 15.27 -17.92 -5.48
C GLY A 883 14.84 -16.82 -4.51
N GLU A 884 14.65 -15.61 -5.06
CA GLU A 884 14.02 -14.48 -4.35
C GLU A 884 14.67 -14.15 -2.99
N ASN A 885 16.00 -13.99 -2.96
CA ASN A 885 16.79 -13.70 -1.76
C ASN A 885 16.79 -14.84 -0.71
N SER A 886 16.67 -16.09 -1.15
CA SER A 886 16.82 -17.26 -0.28
C SER A 886 18.25 -17.45 0.22
N LYS A 887 18.40 -18.08 1.39
CA LYS A 887 19.66 -18.52 1.96
C LYS A 887 19.60 -20.02 2.21
N LEU A 888 20.39 -20.80 1.46
CA LEU A 888 20.41 -22.25 1.60
C LEU A 888 21.78 -22.71 2.06
N THR A 889 21.82 -23.60 3.05
CA THR A 889 23.04 -24.31 3.47
C THR A 889 22.87 -25.79 3.20
N ILE A 890 23.71 -26.36 2.34
CA ILE A 890 23.62 -27.74 1.83
C ILE A 890 24.84 -28.52 2.32
N ILE A 891 24.63 -29.52 3.16
CA ILE A 891 25.68 -30.26 3.87
C ILE A 891 25.57 -31.74 3.55
N ASN A 892 26.68 -32.37 3.18
CA ASN A 892 26.79 -33.82 2.93
C ASN A 892 25.64 -34.39 2.06
N THR A 893 25.23 -33.62 1.05
CA THR A 893 24.07 -33.95 0.20
C THR A 893 24.54 -34.40 -1.17
N SER A 894 23.89 -35.42 -1.74
CA SER A 894 24.23 -35.98 -3.05
C SER A 894 23.13 -35.75 -4.06
N ILE A 895 23.46 -35.15 -5.21
CA ILE A 895 22.52 -34.86 -6.30
C ILE A 895 23.01 -35.58 -7.55
N LEU A 896 22.21 -36.52 -8.05
CA LEU A 896 22.59 -37.41 -9.13
C LEU A 896 21.57 -37.39 -10.27
N ASN A 897 22.08 -37.45 -11.51
CA ASN A 897 21.28 -37.64 -12.73
C ASN A 897 20.15 -36.63 -12.93
N SER A 898 20.32 -35.39 -12.45
CA SER A 898 19.33 -34.33 -12.61
C SER A 898 19.60 -33.49 -13.87
N ASN A 899 18.63 -32.74 -14.39
CA ASN A 899 18.94 -31.81 -15.49
C ASN A 899 19.87 -30.69 -14.99
N ILE A 900 19.49 -29.98 -13.94
CA ILE A 900 20.32 -29.04 -13.20
C ILE A 900 20.57 -29.61 -11.81
N GLY A 901 21.82 -29.65 -11.35
CA GLY A 901 22.17 -30.07 -10.00
C GLY A 901 21.64 -29.07 -8.97
N VAL A 902 22.22 -27.87 -8.95
CA VAL A 902 21.82 -26.77 -8.05
C VAL A 902 21.64 -25.47 -8.83
N ALA A 903 20.57 -24.72 -8.55
CA ALA A 903 20.33 -23.40 -9.13
C ALA A 903 20.19 -22.31 -8.07
N SER A 904 20.85 -21.16 -8.27
CA SER A 904 20.70 -19.97 -7.42
C SER A 904 20.21 -18.79 -8.24
N LYS A 905 19.09 -18.19 -7.84
CA LYS A 905 18.36 -17.14 -8.57
C LYS A 905 18.23 -15.89 -7.70
N ASP A 906 18.18 -14.71 -8.31
CA ASP A 906 17.52 -13.53 -7.72
C ASP A 906 18.00 -13.13 -6.30
N LEU A 907 19.26 -12.71 -6.15
CA LEU A 907 19.95 -12.38 -4.88
C LEU A 907 20.15 -13.53 -3.90
N SER A 908 19.75 -14.76 -4.24
CA SER A 908 19.92 -15.89 -3.33
C SER A 908 21.39 -16.24 -3.10
N ILE A 909 21.65 -16.78 -1.91
CA ILE A 909 22.96 -17.27 -1.48
C ILE A 909 22.82 -18.76 -1.16
N ILE A 910 23.61 -19.60 -1.82
CA ILE A 910 23.65 -21.04 -1.55
C ILE A 910 25.07 -21.44 -1.12
N GLU A 911 25.20 -22.00 0.06
CA GLU A 911 26.45 -22.57 0.57
C GLU A 911 26.38 -24.10 0.49
N MET A 912 27.35 -24.73 -0.18
CA MET A 912 27.48 -26.18 -0.31
C MET A 912 28.74 -26.68 0.39
N ILE A 913 28.58 -27.66 1.27
CA ILE A 913 29.63 -28.20 2.14
C ILE A 913 29.63 -29.73 2.01
N ASP A 914 30.79 -30.33 1.74
CA ASP A 914 30.98 -31.80 1.67
C ASP A 914 29.98 -32.54 0.76
N SER A 915 29.47 -31.85 -0.27
CA SER A 915 28.34 -32.30 -1.09
C SER A 915 28.79 -32.75 -2.49
N LYS A 916 27.95 -33.53 -3.18
CA LYS A 916 28.27 -34.13 -4.48
C LYS A 916 27.22 -33.81 -5.54
N VAL A 917 27.67 -33.44 -6.74
CA VAL A 917 26.81 -33.28 -7.92
C VAL A 917 27.36 -34.16 -9.05
N ILE A 918 26.61 -35.18 -9.44
CA ILE A 918 27.11 -36.26 -10.31
C ILE A 918 26.17 -36.51 -11.49
N ALA A 919 26.72 -36.62 -12.69
CA ALA A 919 26.01 -37.00 -13.91
C ALA A 919 24.80 -36.12 -14.27
N CYS A 920 24.81 -34.84 -13.86
CA CYS A 920 23.80 -33.87 -14.26
C CYS A 920 24.11 -33.24 -15.63
N ASN A 921 23.11 -32.73 -16.36
CA ASN A 921 23.38 -31.98 -17.59
C ASN A 921 24.11 -30.67 -17.26
N TYR A 922 23.62 -29.93 -16.28
CA TYR A 922 24.25 -28.73 -15.72
C TYR A 922 24.53 -28.99 -14.24
N GLY A 923 25.77 -28.80 -13.78
CA GLY A 923 26.12 -28.93 -12.36
C GLY A 923 25.49 -27.80 -11.55
N LEU A 924 25.99 -26.59 -11.77
CA LEU A 924 25.55 -25.38 -11.08
C LEU A 924 25.03 -24.35 -12.08
N VAL A 925 23.89 -23.72 -11.77
CA VAL A 925 23.33 -22.60 -12.56
C VAL A 925 23.12 -21.39 -11.66
N LEU A 926 23.67 -20.24 -12.02
CA LEU A 926 23.45 -18.98 -11.32
C LEU A 926 22.92 -17.95 -12.32
N LEU A 927 21.76 -17.36 -12.02
CA LEU A 927 21.09 -16.42 -12.92
C LEU A 927 20.26 -15.37 -12.19
N GLN A 928 19.87 -14.33 -12.92
CA GLN A 928 18.88 -13.35 -12.49
C GLN A 928 17.62 -13.49 -13.36
N LYS A 929 16.58 -14.11 -12.81
CA LYS A 929 15.27 -14.30 -13.47
C LYS A 929 14.43 -13.04 -13.36
N LYS A 930 14.35 -12.46 -12.16
CA LYS A 930 13.52 -11.30 -11.86
C LYS A 930 14.37 -10.02 -11.79
N PRO A 931 14.07 -8.99 -12.61
CA PRO A 931 14.88 -7.77 -12.67
C PRO A 931 14.82 -6.91 -11.39
N GLU A 932 13.75 -7.05 -10.61
CA GLU A 932 13.63 -6.43 -9.29
C GLU A 932 14.61 -6.99 -8.27
N TYR A 933 15.12 -8.20 -8.47
CA TYR A 933 16.22 -8.73 -7.68
C TYR A 933 17.56 -8.38 -8.35
N GLY A 934 18.59 -9.16 -8.08
CA GLY A 934 19.95 -8.95 -8.52
C GLY A 934 20.70 -10.28 -8.62
N PRO A 935 22.01 -10.24 -8.85
CA PRO A 935 22.80 -11.45 -9.09
C PRO A 935 22.87 -12.35 -7.87
N SER A 936 22.90 -13.66 -8.10
CA SER A 936 23.00 -14.69 -7.06
C SER A 936 24.45 -15.10 -6.76
N ILE A 937 24.64 -15.77 -5.62
CA ILE A 937 25.95 -16.21 -5.12
C ILE A 937 25.89 -17.69 -4.72
N MET A 938 26.91 -18.45 -5.09
CA MET A 938 27.17 -19.77 -4.49
C MET A 938 28.53 -19.81 -3.79
N ILE A 939 28.63 -20.57 -2.71
CA ILE A 939 29.85 -20.81 -1.93
C ILE A 939 30.07 -22.33 -1.86
N LEU A 940 31.19 -22.82 -2.36
CA LEU A 940 31.52 -24.24 -2.41
C LEU A 940 32.69 -24.56 -1.49
N LYS A 941 32.49 -25.51 -0.58
CA LYS A 941 33.48 -26.04 0.36
C LYS A 941 33.51 -27.56 0.25
N ASN A 942 34.64 -28.11 -0.19
CA ASN A 942 34.79 -29.55 -0.43
C ASN A 942 33.64 -30.16 -1.27
N THR A 943 33.16 -29.42 -2.27
CA THR A 943 32.10 -29.88 -3.18
C THR A 943 32.70 -30.69 -4.32
N PHE A 944 32.22 -31.91 -4.53
CA PHE A 944 32.69 -32.80 -5.58
C PHE A 944 31.73 -32.80 -6.77
N MET A 945 32.24 -32.53 -7.96
CA MET A 945 31.47 -32.51 -9.21
C MET A 945 32.06 -33.51 -10.20
N LEU A 946 31.23 -34.41 -10.75
CA LEU A 946 31.70 -35.50 -11.63
C LEU A 946 30.71 -35.79 -12.76
N ASP A 947 31.24 -36.12 -13.94
CA ASP A 947 30.47 -36.55 -15.13
C ASP A 947 29.37 -35.57 -15.59
N LEU A 948 29.59 -34.27 -15.39
CA LEU A 948 28.68 -33.20 -15.79
C LEU A 948 28.86 -32.85 -17.27
N LYS A 949 27.77 -32.58 -18.02
CA LYS A 949 27.90 -32.07 -19.40
C LYS A 949 28.41 -30.63 -19.41
N VAL A 950 27.89 -29.81 -18.50
CA VAL A 950 28.34 -28.44 -18.23
C VAL A 950 28.54 -28.31 -16.72
N GLU A 951 29.77 -28.04 -16.28
CA GLU A 951 30.09 -27.97 -14.86
C GLU A 951 29.37 -26.81 -14.16
N MET A 952 29.50 -25.60 -14.71
CA MET A 952 28.85 -24.40 -14.20
C MET A 952 28.36 -23.51 -15.35
N LEU A 953 27.20 -22.88 -15.19
CA LEU A 953 26.67 -21.85 -16.07
C LEU A 953 26.29 -20.63 -15.23
N ILE A 954 27.01 -19.52 -15.42
CA ILE A 954 26.98 -18.38 -14.50
C ILE A 954 26.71 -17.10 -15.28
N GLU A 955 25.56 -16.48 -15.03
CA GLU A 955 25.16 -15.20 -15.61
C GLU A 955 26.06 -14.05 -15.12
N ASP A 956 26.25 -13.04 -15.97
CA ASP A 956 27.00 -11.83 -15.67
C ASP A 956 26.58 -11.21 -14.32
N ASN A 957 27.57 -10.76 -13.55
CA ASN A 957 27.46 -10.28 -12.17
C ASN A 957 27.16 -11.33 -11.09
N CYS A 958 26.75 -12.56 -11.43
CA CYS A 958 26.71 -13.67 -10.48
C CYS A 958 28.12 -14.19 -10.19
N LYS A 959 28.30 -14.85 -9.04
CA LYS A 959 29.62 -15.38 -8.66
C LYS A 959 29.55 -16.68 -7.86
N VAL A 960 30.58 -17.51 -8.04
CA VAL A 960 30.81 -18.73 -7.27
C VAL A 960 32.13 -18.57 -6.51
N ASN A 961 32.12 -18.77 -5.20
CA ASN A 961 33.33 -18.82 -4.38
C ASN A 961 33.71 -20.28 -4.13
N VAL A 962 34.90 -20.70 -4.57
CA VAL A 962 35.41 -22.06 -4.38
C VAL A 962 36.65 -21.99 -3.49
N ASN A 963 36.52 -22.43 -2.24
CA ASN A 963 37.57 -22.26 -1.21
C ASN A 963 38.06 -20.79 -1.17
N ASP A 964 39.32 -20.53 -1.50
CA ASP A 964 39.94 -19.18 -1.48
C ASP A 964 39.87 -18.44 -2.84
N SER A 965 39.09 -18.94 -3.81
CA SER A 965 39.00 -18.39 -5.17
C SER A 965 37.58 -17.98 -5.56
N THR A 966 37.43 -16.97 -6.43
CA THR A 966 36.14 -16.52 -6.95
C THR A 966 36.08 -16.65 -8.46
N ILE A 967 34.99 -17.25 -8.96
CA ILE A 967 34.64 -17.36 -10.37
C ILE A 967 33.49 -16.40 -10.65
N TYR A 968 33.68 -15.50 -11.59
CA TYR A 968 32.66 -14.53 -12.04
C TYR A 968 31.95 -15.02 -13.29
N GLY A 969 30.65 -14.75 -13.37
CA GLY A 969 29.83 -15.07 -14.54
C GLY A 969 30.22 -14.29 -15.79
N LYS A 970 29.90 -14.88 -16.94
CA LYS A 970 30.21 -14.33 -18.27
C LYS A 970 29.04 -14.48 -19.25
N GLU A 971 28.08 -15.34 -18.93
CA GLU A 971 26.91 -15.58 -19.75
C GLU A 971 25.92 -14.43 -19.62
N LYS A 972 25.11 -14.22 -20.65
CA LYS A 972 24.11 -13.15 -20.64
C LYS A 972 22.73 -13.73 -20.79
N ASP A 973 21.79 -13.12 -20.08
CA ASP A 973 20.36 -13.38 -20.23
C ASP A 973 20.01 -14.87 -19.98
N LEU A 974 20.72 -15.53 -19.05
CA LEU A 974 20.43 -16.93 -18.69
C LEU A 974 18.99 -17.08 -18.20
N GLY A 975 18.47 -16.07 -17.49
CA GLY A 975 17.06 -16.03 -17.10
C GLY A 975 16.09 -16.19 -18.28
N GLU A 976 16.38 -15.67 -19.48
CA GLU A 976 15.52 -15.82 -20.68
C GLU A 976 15.75 -17.15 -21.42
N ILE A 977 16.89 -17.80 -21.17
CA ILE A 977 17.23 -19.09 -21.79
C ILE A 977 16.53 -20.24 -21.07
N PHE A 978 16.43 -20.14 -19.74
CA PHE A 978 15.79 -21.17 -18.90
C PHE A 978 14.30 -20.94 -18.63
N TYR A 979 13.80 -19.69 -18.72
CA TYR A 979 12.42 -19.30 -18.39
C TYR A 979 11.84 -18.36 -19.44
#